data_AF-A0A1M3CE48-F1
#
_entry.id   AF-A0A1M3CE48-F1
#
_cell.length_a   1.000
_cell.length_b   1.000
_cell.length_c   1.000
_cell.angle_alpha   90.00
_cell.angle_beta   90.00
_cell.angle_gamma   90.00
#
_symmetry.space_group_name_H-M   'P 1'
#
loop_
_entity.id
_entity.type
_entity.pdbx_description
1 polymer ?
#
loop_
_entity_poly.entity_id
_entity_poly.type
_entity_poly.pdbx_seq_one_letter_code
_entity_poly.pdbx_strand_id
1 'polypeptide(L)'
;MAAALVHADASMAAPCASGASPPKSEWCDYFVEYVPRGQRAVDPRISSRFGDAAPGDPDIRSFAFVISISKYDNLIDPKDRNLTGVRNDLPNIISFLKEQQFDEIIVLKDDQVTPETIRDVFDLYLIKQIRANQGRARFLFAYDGHGAPPSDPSLPGGLALSSIIGAQDSNPDHSFPLDELALKLKTIATFSLQSLALLGSCYSGGVLFPYRSSNYDTTYSLRPGAHVVAAARKDELAISYPDGRATFFFDSIISAVRQSKQPEYTFSFDTTADTVVLNNAIVRLGDVVNAINDALEKLQGQPYPRLRIAEMAPNKNFEGAFFFLINQAPTIARVANQLDTAHGGFRSGYRGRANGNSAGGAFGKYLKSDLDSRSMAAIEKTRSELVRSAIVKPASIDGNTGSSIKGKPAIVIFNVPETYRIRGVDLSQDNGKVDFRKLRDNDIRFVYLHATQGAGLVDPAFRSYREQAAKAGLLTGAYHVFSFCQPVADQMANLKEVIPADPAALPVAIDVEWVGRPALKSEETCNAPGDIRARLHDLADEIQRYTGKLPIFYAAPQAIRGLFDASFDRYSLWIASYSADVANKAVPSRSSNPWTLWQFTDRAQFPGTKKPVDLNAFFGNEAQFEAFREGRSNAALAATRTRPRR
;
A
#
# COMPACT_ATOMS: atom_id res chain seq x y z
N MET A 1 48.43 38.11 30.10
CA MET A 1 48.46 37.57 28.73
C MET A 1 47.27 36.64 28.55
N ALA A 2 46.20 37.15 27.95
CA ALA A 2 45.13 36.34 27.39
C ALA A 2 45.37 36.33 25.88
N ALA A 3 45.63 35.16 25.30
CA ALA A 3 45.61 34.97 23.86
C ALA A 3 44.40 34.11 23.54
N ALA A 4 43.38 34.77 23.00
CA ALA A 4 42.19 34.15 22.45
C ALA A 4 42.59 33.28 21.24
N LEU A 5 42.25 32.00 21.29
CA LEU A 5 42.19 31.15 20.11
C LEU A 5 40.94 31.55 19.33
N VAL A 6 41.17 32.39 18.32
CA VAL A 6 40.22 32.74 17.27
C VAL A 6 39.71 31.44 16.65
N HIS A 7 38.40 31.24 16.72
CA HIS A 7 37.72 30.21 15.92
C HIS A 7 37.97 30.54 14.45
N ALA A 8 38.61 29.63 13.74
CA ALA A 8 38.69 29.71 12.29
C ALA A 8 37.26 29.59 11.74
N ASP A 9 36.70 30.71 11.30
CA ASP A 9 35.56 30.72 10.39
C ASP A 9 35.91 29.81 9.23
N ALA A 10 35.13 28.74 9.06
CA ALA A 10 35.19 27.92 7.87
C ALA A 10 34.91 28.85 6.68
N SER A 11 35.94 29.12 5.87
CA SER A 11 35.78 29.89 4.63
C SER A 11 34.68 29.23 3.82
N MET A 12 33.55 29.92 3.63
CA MET A 12 32.48 29.40 2.79
C MET A 12 33.07 29.20 1.38
N ALA A 13 32.97 27.99 0.85
CA ALA A 13 33.35 27.72 -0.53
C ALA A 13 32.62 28.72 -1.45
N ALA A 14 33.31 29.20 -2.50
CA ALA A 14 32.69 30.08 -3.48
C ALA A 14 31.44 29.41 -4.06
N PRO A 15 30.35 30.17 -4.32
CA PRO A 15 29.14 29.61 -4.92
C PRO A 15 29.47 28.91 -6.23
N CYS A 16 28.85 27.75 -6.45
CA CYS A 16 28.88 27.03 -7.71
C CYS A 16 28.34 27.90 -8.85
N ALA A 17 28.66 27.56 -10.10
CA ALA A 17 28.08 28.22 -11.27
C ALA A 17 26.54 28.16 -11.28
N SER A 18 25.96 27.13 -10.68
CA SER A 18 24.52 26.98 -10.46
C SER A 18 23.93 27.95 -9.42
N GLY A 19 24.77 28.63 -8.64
CA GLY A 19 24.38 29.46 -7.50
C GLY A 19 24.27 28.70 -6.17
N ALA A 20 24.45 27.37 -6.16
CA ALA A 20 24.48 26.57 -4.94
C ALA A 20 25.76 26.87 -4.12
N SER A 21 25.68 26.79 -2.80
CA SER A 21 26.84 26.97 -1.91
C SER A 21 27.03 25.76 -0.98
N PRO A 22 27.46 24.61 -1.51
CA PRO A 22 27.74 23.43 -0.69
C PRO A 22 28.97 23.64 0.21
N PRO A 23 29.11 22.87 1.31
CA PRO A 23 30.28 22.93 2.19
C PRO A 23 31.60 22.56 1.50
N LYS A 24 31.53 21.75 0.43
CA LYS A 24 32.66 21.27 -0.35
C LYS A 24 32.49 21.68 -1.81
N SER A 25 33.50 22.30 -2.41
CA SER A 25 33.42 22.82 -3.78
C SER A 25 33.24 21.73 -4.83
N GLU A 26 33.76 20.54 -4.60
CA GLU A 26 33.59 19.40 -5.50
C GLU A 26 32.14 18.93 -5.62
N TRP A 27 31.26 19.33 -4.70
CA TRP A 27 29.84 19.00 -4.75
C TRP A 27 29.06 19.86 -5.73
N CYS A 28 29.67 20.88 -6.35
CA CYS A 28 28.99 21.71 -7.34
C CYS A 28 28.38 20.87 -8.47
N ASP A 29 29.04 19.78 -8.86
CA ASP A 29 28.59 18.87 -9.91
C ASP A 29 27.42 17.97 -9.47
N TYR A 30 27.14 17.88 -8.17
CA TYR A 30 26.00 17.11 -7.65
C TYR A 30 24.67 17.85 -7.86
N PHE A 31 24.68 19.18 -8.01
CA PHE A 31 23.47 19.99 -8.20
C PHE A 31 23.04 20.02 -9.66
N VAL A 32 22.14 19.10 -10.04
CA VAL A 32 21.57 19.00 -11.40
C VAL A 32 20.46 20.05 -11.64
N GLU A 33 19.87 20.55 -10.56
CA GLU A 33 18.99 21.72 -10.54
C GLU A 33 19.26 22.49 -9.26
N TYR A 34 19.41 23.81 -9.37
CA TYR A 34 19.41 24.71 -8.23
C TYR A 34 18.72 26.01 -8.64
N VAL A 35 17.64 26.33 -7.94
CA VAL A 35 16.90 27.57 -8.10
C VAL A 35 17.20 28.45 -6.89
N PRO A 36 17.81 29.63 -7.06
CA PRO A 36 18.00 30.56 -5.96
C PRO A 36 16.66 31.02 -5.37
N ARG A 37 16.66 31.30 -4.07
CA ARG A 37 15.45 31.77 -3.36
C ARG A 37 14.86 33.00 -4.04
N GLY A 38 13.53 33.00 -4.22
CA GLY A 38 12.79 34.10 -4.84
C GLY A 38 12.87 34.18 -6.38
N GLN A 39 13.65 33.34 -7.06
CA GLN A 39 13.73 33.39 -8.53
C GLN A 39 12.62 32.62 -9.25
N ARG A 40 12.01 31.63 -8.61
CA ARG A 40 10.85 30.90 -9.15
C ARG A 40 9.66 31.11 -8.22
N ALA A 41 8.53 31.51 -8.80
CA ALA A 41 7.28 31.56 -8.06
C ALA A 41 6.87 30.13 -7.68
N VAL A 42 6.52 29.93 -6.41
CA VAL A 42 6.07 28.63 -5.89
C VAL A 42 4.75 28.25 -6.55
N ASP A 43 4.63 27.02 -7.05
CA ASP A 43 3.36 26.52 -7.61
C ASP A 43 2.22 26.68 -6.58
N PRO A 44 1.08 27.28 -6.95
CA PRO A 44 -0.06 27.42 -6.03
C PRO A 44 -0.55 26.10 -5.42
N ARG A 45 -0.40 24.97 -6.14
CA ARG A 45 -0.71 23.62 -5.64
C ARG A 45 0.23 23.17 -4.52
N ILE A 46 1.46 23.70 -4.51
CA ILE A 46 2.43 23.49 -3.44
C ILE A 46 2.15 24.46 -2.30
N SER A 47 2.06 25.77 -2.59
CA SER A 47 1.93 26.79 -1.55
C SER A 47 0.63 26.68 -0.75
N SER A 48 -0.48 26.28 -1.39
CA SER A 48 -1.79 26.03 -0.74
C SER A 48 -1.75 24.96 0.36
N ARG A 49 -0.69 24.15 0.44
CA ARG A 49 -0.50 23.15 1.48
C ARG A 49 0.24 23.69 2.71
N PHE A 50 0.74 24.93 2.65
CA PHE A 50 1.37 25.63 3.76
C PHE A 50 0.41 26.72 4.25
N GLY A 51 -0.42 26.40 5.26
CA GLY A 51 -1.62 27.17 5.62
C GLY A 51 -1.45 28.68 5.84
N ASP A 52 -0.31 29.11 6.38
CA ASP A 52 0.00 30.53 6.66
C ASP A 52 0.97 31.17 5.65
N ALA A 53 1.26 30.50 4.53
CA ALA A 53 2.21 31.01 3.54
C ALA A 53 1.57 32.07 2.63
N ALA A 54 2.28 33.19 2.43
CA ALA A 54 1.87 34.18 1.45
C ALA A 54 2.02 33.62 0.02
N PRO A 55 1.22 34.10 -0.97
CA PRO A 55 1.49 33.80 -2.37
C PRO A 55 2.93 34.21 -2.73
N GLY A 56 3.75 33.26 -3.19
CA GLY A 56 5.16 33.50 -3.52
C GLY A 56 6.11 33.53 -2.32
N ASP A 57 5.73 32.94 -1.18
CA ASP A 57 6.59 32.80 0.00
C ASP A 57 7.98 32.21 -0.35
N PRO A 58 9.07 32.99 -0.24
CA PRO A 58 10.40 32.56 -0.66
C PRO A 58 10.99 31.48 0.25
N ASP A 59 10.33 31.17 1.36
CA ASP A 59 10.75 30.15 2.30
C ASP A 59 10.12 28.79 2.05
N ILE A 60 9.19 28.67 1.09
CA ILE A 60 8.75 27.36 0.61
C ILE A 60 9.77 26.80 -0.37
N ARG A 61 10.32 25.62 -0.07
CA ARG A 61 11.29 24.96 -0.94
C ARG A 61 11.09 23.46 -1.09
N SER A 62 11.46 22.96 -2.26
CA SER A 62 11.38 21.57 -2.66
C SER A 62 12.78 21.00 -2.91
N PHE A 63 13.18 20.00 -2.11
CA PHE A 63 14.51 19.39 -2.15
C PHE A 63 14.44 17.94 -2.57
N ALA A 64 15.21 17.54 -3.56
CA ALA A 64 15.36 16.15 -3.98
C ALA A 64 16.81 15.69 -3.81
N PHE A 65 16.99 14.49 -3.26
CA PHE A 65 18.28 13.81 -3.21
C PHE A 65 18.16 12.44 -3.87
N VAL A 66 18.86 12.27 -4.98
CA VAL A 66 18.83 11.06 -5.81
C VAL A 66 20.19 10.39 -5.75
N ILE A 67 20.17 9.09 -5.48
CA ILE A 67 21.34 8.21 -5.59
C ILE A 67 21.03 7.20 -6.70
N SER A 68 21.88 7.15 -7.72
CA SER A 68 21.71 6.22 -8.84
C SER A 68 23.01 5.49 -9.16
N ILE A 69 23.05 4.19 -8.95
CA ILE A 69 24.26 3.38 -9.16
C ILE A 69 23.97 2.37 -10.26
N SER A 70 24.49 2.65 -11.44
CA SER A 70 24.35 1.81 -12.63
C SER A 70 25.57 0.93 -12.90
N LYS A 71 26.69 1.21 -12.22
CA LYS A 71 27.98 0.52 -12.39
C LYS A 71 28.50 -0.06 -11.08
N TYR A 72 28.91 -1.33 -11.14
CA TYR A 72 29.44 -2.11 -10.02
C TYR A 72 30.64 -2.93 -10.49
N ASP A 73 31.77 -2.26 -10.75
CA ASP A 73 32.92 -2.87 -11.45
C ASP A 73 33.54 -4.06 -10.70
N ASN A 74 33.36 -4.11 -9.38
CA ASN A 74 33.94 -5.13 -8.52
C ASN A 74 33.07 -6.40 -8.37
N LEU A 75 31.83 -6.42 -8.88
CA LEU A 75 30.98 -7.60 -8.78
C LEU A 75 31.56 -8.80 -9.53
N ILE A 76 31.49 -9.97 -8.91
CA ILE A 76 32.03 -11.21 -9.47
C ILE A 76 31.34 -11.59 -10.79
N ASP A 77 30.02 -11.42 -10.89
CA ASP A 77 29.29 -11.67 -12.14
C ASP A 77 29.36 -10.44 -13.06
N PRO A 78 30.00 -10.53 -14.25
CA PRO A 78 30.07 -9.42 -15.19
C PRO A 78 28.71 -8.88 -15.65
N LYS A 79 27.65 -9.68 -15.57
CA LYS A 79 26.29 -9.27 -15.97
C LYS A 79 25.62 -8.33 -14.97
N ASP A 80 26.03 -8.39 -13.72
CA ASP A 80 25.49 -7.54 -12.65
C ASP A 80 26.26 -6.22 -12.53
N ARG A 81 27.39 -6.08 -13.22
CA ARG A 81 28.23 -4.87 -13.19
C ARG A 81 27.59 -3.66 -13.85
N ASN A 82 26.61 -3.85 -14.74
CA ASN A 82 26.05 -2.79 -15.57
C ASN A 82 24.52 -2.86 -15.63
N LEU A 83 23.86 -2.00 -14.87
CA LEU A 83 22.40 -1.93 -14.80
C LEU A 83 21.87 -0.91 -15.82
N THR A 84 21.53 -1.41 -17.01
CA THR A 84 21.03 -0.58 -18.11
C THR A 84 19.70 0.11 -17.76
N GLY A 85 18.80 -0.57 -17.04
CA GLY A 85 17.54 0.03 -16.56
C GLY A 85 17.78 1.23 -15.64
N VAL A 86 18.65 1.08 -14.64
CA VAL A 86 19.01 2.16 -13.68
C VAL A 86 19.67 3.33 -14.40
N ARG A 87 20.56 3.05 -15.37
CA ARG A 87 21.18 4.09 -16.20
C ARG A 87 20.14 4.91 -16.96
N ASN A 88 19.09 4.25 -17.46
CA ASN A 88 18.03 4.89 -18.24
C ASN A 88 16.98 5.58 -17.36
N ASP A 89 16.84 5.16 -16.11
CA ASP A 89 15.93 5.80 -15.14
C ASP A 89 16.44 7.17 -14.70
N LEU A 90 17.75 7.35 -14.51
CA LEU A 90 18.29 8.59 -13.96
C LEU A 90 17.85 9.87 -14.74
N PRO A 91 17.96 9.94 -16.07
CA PRO A 91 17.43 11.08 -16.83
C PRO A 91 15.93 11.28 -16.67
N ASN A 92 15.15 10.20 -16.60
CA ASN A 92 13.70 10.23 -16.44
C ASN A 92 13.30 10.75 -15.05
N ILE A 93 13.99 10.30 -14.00
CA ILE A 93 13.82 10.77 -12.62
C ILE A 93 14.13 12.27 -12.54
N ILE A 94 15.24 12.73 -13.11
CA ILE A 94 15.60 14.15 -13.13
C ILE A 94 14.53 14.98 -13.85
N SER A 95 14.11 14.57 -15.05
CA SER A 95 13.04 15.26 -15.80
C SER A 95 11.76 15.34 -15.00
N PHE A 96 11.35 14.21 -14.41
CA PHE A 96 10.18 14.13 -13.56
C PHE A 96 10.28 15.09 -12.38
N LEU A 97 11.39 15.14 -11.64
CA LEU A 97 11.56 16.05 -10.52
C LEU A 97 11.51 17.53 -10.93
N LYS A 98 12.03 17.88 -12.11
CA LYS A 98 11.88 19.24 -12.68
C LYS A 98 10.41 19.54 -13.02
N GLU A 99 9.68 18.59 -13.62
CA GLU A 99 8.22 18.70 -13.85
C GLU A 99 7.43 18.89 -12.55
N GLN A 100 7.89 18.27 -11.46
CA GLN A 100 7.34 18.39 -10.12
C GLN A 100 7.75 19.69 -9.38
N GLN A 101 8.48 20.58 -10.07
CA GLN A 101 9.01 21.85 -9.56
C GLN A 101 9.87 21.70 -8.31
N PHE A 102 10.77 20.72 -8.30
CA PHE A 102 11.84 20.69 -7.31
C PHE A 102 12.84 21.83 -7.56
N ASP A 103 13.20 22.53 -6.48
CA ASP A 103 14.06 23.70 -6.57
C ASP A 103 15.54 23.33 -6.40
N GLU A 104 15.84 22.25 -5.68
CA GLU A 104 17.18 21.67 -5.59
C GLU A 104 17.10 20.18 -5.91
N ILE A 105 17.85 19.72 -6.90
CA ILE A 105 17.99 18.30 -7.25
C ILE A 105 19.46 17.94 -7.12
N ILE A 106 19.80 17.25 -6.05
CA ILE A 106 21.14 16.73 -5.78
C ILE A 106 21.20 15.28 -6.26
N VAL A 107 22.20 14.95 -7.06
CA VAL A 107 22.40 13.61 -7.61
C VAL A 107 23.82 13.13 -7.28
N LEU A 108 23.91 11.96 -6.64
CA LEU A 108 25.13 11.16 -6.62
C LEU A 108 24.96 9.97 -7.56
N LYS A 109 25.97 9.70 -8.38
CA LYS A 109 25.96 8.56 -9.30
C LYS A 109 27.22 7.71 -9.23
N ASP A 110 27.04 6.41 -9.45
CA ASP A 110 28.11 5.42 -9.60
C ASP A 110 29.24 5.54 -8.53
N ASP A 111 30.44 5.97 -8.92
CA ASP A 111 31.64 6.08 -8.09
C ASP A 111 31.60 7.25 -7.08
N GLN A 112 30.70 8.22 -7.28
CA GLN A 112 30.46 9.31 -6.34
C GLN A 112 29.75 8.82 -5.06
N VAL A 113 29.16 7.63 -5.10
CA VAL A 113 28.34 7.11 -3.99
C VAL A 113 29.19 6.31 -3.02
N THR A 114 29.74 7.00 -2.01
CA THR A 114 30.42 6.39 -0.86
C THR A 114 29.60 6.57 0.42
N PRO A 115 29.83 5.76 1.48
CA PRO A 115 29.14 5.96 2.76
C PRO A 115 29.35 7.37 3.32
N GLU A 116 30.58 7.90 3.22
CA GLU A 116 30.95 9.24 3.68
C GLU A 116 30.21 10.31 2.89
N THR A 117 30.17 10.18 1.56
CA THR A 117 29.52 11.18 0.71
C THR A 117 28.01 11.22 0.97
N ILE A 118 27.37 10.06 1.17
CA ILE A 118 25.95 10.00 1.58
C ILE A 118 25.76 10.72 2.92
N ARG A 119 26.56 10.37 3.94
CA ARG A 119 26.48 10.98 5.28
C ARG A 119 26.64 12.49 5.22
N ASP A 120 27.67 12.95 4.53
CA ASP A 120 28.00 14.35 4.44
C ASP A 120 26.90 15.15 3.73
N VAL A 121 26.34 14.64 2.62
CA VAL A 121 25.24 15.32 1.91
C VAL A 121 24.02 15.46 2.82
N PHE A 122 23.69 14.42 3.60
CA PHE A 122 22.62 14.51 4.59
C PHE A 122 22.94 15.50 5.72
N ASP A 123 24.09 15.33 6.38
CA ASP A 123 24.38 15.95 7.67
C ASP A 123 24.89 17.39 7.53
N LEU A 124 25.75 17.64 6.54
CA LEU A 124 26.38 18.94 6.33
C LEU A 124 25.55 19.88 5.46
N TYR A 125 24.66 19.33 4.60
CA TYR A 125 23.85 20.12 3.69
C TYR A 125 22.35 19.96 3.91
N LEU A 126 21.75 18.81 3.55
CA LEU A 126 20.29 18.66 3.45
C LEU A 126 19.56 18.94 4.77
N ILE A 127 20.00 18.34 5.88
CA ILE A 127 19.36 18.55 7.19
C ILE A 127 19.44 20.02 7.60
N LYS A 128 20.58 20.68 7.33
CA LYS A 128 20.78 22.11 7.63
C LYS A 128 19.86 22.99 6.78
N GLN A 129 19.78 22.75 5.47
CA GLN A 129 18.94 23.53 4.57
C GLN A 129 17.46 23.35 4.89
N ILE A 130 16.99 22.11 5.01
CA ILE A 130 15.58 21.80 5.29
C ILE A 130 15.15 22.37 6.64
N ARG A 131 16.01 22.29 7.67
CA ARG A 131 15.74 22.92 8.97
C ARG A 131 15.60 24.44 8.86
N ALA A 132 16.41 25.10 8.04
CA ALA A 132 16.33 26.54 7.84
C ALA A 132 15.00 27.00 7.22
N ASN A 133 14.27 26.10 6.54
CA ASN A 133 12.94 26.38 6.00
C ASN A 133 11.80 26.26 7.04
N GLN A 134 12.08 25.99 8.32
CA GLN A 134 11.09 26.06 9.42
C GLN A 134 9.79 25.28 9.17
N GLY A 135 9.87 24.06 8.60
CA GLY A 135 8.69 23.27 8.25
C GLY A 135 8.07 23.62 6.89
N ARG A 136 8.59 24.62 6.18
CA ARG A 136 8.18 25.03 4.82
C ARG A 136 8.97 24.31 3.72
N ALA A 137 9.29 23.05 3.94
CA ALA A 137 10.03 22.23 2.98
C ALA A 137 9.25 20.98 2.58
N ARG A 138 9.31 20.63 1.29
CA ARG A 138 9.02 19.27 0.83
C ARG A 138 10.31 18.58 0.42
N PHE A 139 10.46 17.32 0.80
CA PHE A 139 11.67 16.56 0.53
C PHE A 139 11.36 15.24 -0.18
N LEU A 140 12.19 14.87 -1.16
CA LEU A 140 12.14 13.57 -1.82
C LEU A 140 13.53 12.94 -1.82
N PHE A 141 13.65 11.72 -1.30
CA PHE A 141 14.82 10.87 -1.46
C PHE A 141 14.51 9.78 -2.49
N ALA A 142 15.43 9.51 -3.40
CA ALA A 142 15.31 8.41 -4.35
C ALA A 142 16.62 7.61 -4.39
N TYR A 143 16.52 6.29 -4.30
CA TYR A 143 17.64 5.38 -4.54
C TYR A 143 17.29 4.45 -5.69
N ASP A 144 18.19 4.32 -6.66
CA ASP A 144 18.06 3.39 -7.79
C ASP A 144 19.37 2.61 -8.00
N GLY A 145 19.31 1.28 -7.89
CA GLY A 145 20.50 0.43 -7.84
C GLY A 145 20.27 -0.92 -7.16
N HIS A 146 21.34 -1.63 -6.85
CA HIS A 146 21.30 -2.88 -6.10
C HIS A 146 21.05 -2.69 -4.60
N GLY A 147 20.48 -3.71 -3.98
CA GLY A 147 20.48 -3.83 -2.52
C GLY A 147 21.53 -4.84 -2.07
N ALA A 148 22.03 -4.65 -0.87
CA ALA A 148 22.84 -5.64 -0.16
C ALA A 148 21.95 -6.36 0.86
N PRO A 149 21.85 -7.71 0.82
CA PRO A 149 21.18 -8.44 1.89
C PRO A 149 21.97 -8.26 3.18
N PRO A 150 21.33 -8.36 4.35
CA PRO A 150 22.05 -8.22 5.60
C PRO A 150 22.96 -9.44 5.85
N SER A 151 24.13 -9.20 6.44
CA SER A 151 25.01 -10.26 6.93
C SER A 151 24.37 -11.06 8.08
N ASP A 152 23.52 -10.41 8.88
CA ASP A 152 22.63 -11.03 9.87
C ASP A 152 21.16 -10.87 9.43
N PRO A 153 20.40 -11.97 9.19
CA PRO A 153 18.97 -11.91 8.84
C PRO A 153 18.06 -11.11 9.80
N SER A 154 18.55 -10.79 11.00
CA SER A 154 17.90 -9.93 11.99
C SER A 154 17.98 -8.43 11.66
N LEU A 155 18.94 -8.03 10.83
CA LEU A 155 19.21 -6.64 10.41
C LEU A 155 18.47 -6.27 9.10
N PRO A 156 18.29 -4.97 8.81
CA PRO A 156 17.50 -4.52 7.66
C PRO A 156 18.20 -4.62 6.30
N GLY A 157 19.50 -4.89 6.23
CA GLY A 157 20.27 -4.89 4.97
C GLY A 157 20.81 -3.50 4.63
N GLY A 158 21.24 -3.30 3.39
CA GLY A 158 21.88 -2.06 2.95
C GLY A 158 21.59 -1.69 1.50
N LEU A 159 21.90 -0.45 1.14
CA LEU A 159 22.04 -0.01 -0.24
C LEU A 159 23.41 -0.46 -0.74
N ALA A 160 23.48 -1.22 -1.82
CA ALA A 160 24.77 -1.66 -2.35
C ALA A 160 25.50 -0.48 -2.99
N LEU A 161 26.78 -0.30 -2.68
CA LEU A 161 27.60 0.78 -3.26
C LEU A 161 28.42 0.25 -4.44
N SER A 162 28.96 1.15 -5.26
CA SER A 162 29.73 0.79 -6.46
C SER A 162 30.95 -0.09 -6.16
N SER A 163 31.47 -0.03 -4.93
CA SER A 163 32.60 -0.84 -4.45
C SER A 163 32.25 -2.28 -4.10
N ILE A 164 30.96 -2.65 -3.99
CA ILE A 164 30.53 -3.99 -3.55
C ILE A 164 31.07 -5.10 -4.44
N ILE A 165 31.50 -6.20 -3.81
CA ILE A 165 32.12 -7.32 -4.53
C ILE A 165 31.17 -8.52 -4.69
N GLY A 166 30.08 -8.58 -3.92
CA GLY A 166 29.04 -9.60 -4.05
C GLY A 166 27.96 -9.54 -2.96
N ALA A 167 26.96 -10.41 -3.07
CA ALA A 167 25.82 -10.45 -2.15
C ALA A 167 26.15 -10.87 -0.71
N GLN A 168 27.34 -11.43 -0.47
CA GLN A 168 27.81 -11.82 0.88
C GLN A 168 28.95 -10.92 1.37
N ASP A 169 29.11 -9.76 0.74
CA ASP A 169 30.13 -8.78 1.13
C ASP A 169 29.82 -8.22 2.52
N SER A 170 30.68 -8.53 3.48
CA SER A 170 30.53 -8.09 4.86
C SER A 170 31.25 -6.78 5.16
N ASN A 171 31.91 -6.15 4.17
CA ASN A 171 32.59 -4.88 4.40
C ASN A 171 31.54 -3.76 4.58
N PRO A 172 31.49 -3.10 5.76
CA PRO A 172 30.55 -2.01 6.00
C PRO A 172 30.78 -0.81 5.07
N ASP A 173 31.94 -0.67 4.44
CA ASP A 173 32.23 0.44 3.52
C ASP A 173 31.67 0.20 2.11
N HIS A 174 31.19 -1.00 1.82
CA HIS A 174 30.69 -1.40 0.50
C HIS A 174 29.15 -1.37 0.41
N SER A 175 28.48 -1.03 1.50
CA SER A 175 27.03 -0.85 1.54
C SER A 175 26.66 0.31 2.47
N PHE A 176 25.52 0.95 2.25
CA PHE A 176 24.98 1.94 3.18
C PHE A 176 23.85 1.33 4.00
N PRO A 177 23.98 1.22 5.34
CA PRO A 177 22.98 0.53 6.17
C PRO A 177 21.59 1.19 6.12
N LEU A 178 20.54 0.37 6.00
CA LEU A 178 19.17 0.87 5.88
C LEU A 178 18.62 1.43 7.20
N ASP A 179 19.10 0.98 8.36
CA ASP A 179 18.79 1.58 9.66
C ASP A 179 19.39 2.98 9.80
N GLU A 180 20.64 3.17 9.37
CA GLU A 180 21.28 4.48 9.31
C GLU A 180 20.50 5.43 8.39
N LEU A 181 20.14 4.96 7.18
CA LEU A 181 19.29 5.70 6.25
C LEU A 181 17.97 6.12 6.89
N ALA A 182 17.29 5.19 7.58
CA ALA A 182 16.02 5.46 8.22
C ALA A 182 16.12 6.57 9.28
N LEU A 183 17.22 6.62 10.06
CA LEU A 183 17.46 7.69 11.03
C LEU A 183 17.62 9.05 10.36
N LYS A 184 18.37 9.12 9.25
CA LYS A 184 18.57 10.37 8.48
C LYS A 184 17.25 10.87 7.88
N LEU A 185 16.47 9.98 7.28
CA LEU A 185 15.16 10.31 6.71
C LEU A 185 14.15 10.75 7.79
N LYS A 186 14.13 10.09 8.95
CA LYS A 186 13.33 10.53 10.12
C LYS A 186 13.74 11.91 10.62
N THR A 187 15.03 12.21 10.62
CA THR A 187 15.51 13.54 11.01
C THR A 187 15.00 14.61 10.05
N ILE A 188 15.08 14.39 8.73
CA ILE A 188 14.51 15.31 7.75
C ILE A 188 12.99 15.47 7.95
N ALA A 189 12.28 14.37 8.20
CA ALA A 189 10.85 14.37 8.42
C ALA A 189 10.40 15.30 9.55
N THR A 190 11.21 15.50 10.59
CA THR A 190 10.90 16.44 11.69
C THR A 190 10.93 17.92 11.27
N PHE A 191 11.61 18.25 10.16
CA PHE A 191 11.79 19.63 9.70
C PHE A 191 11.10 19.94 8.38
N SER A 192 10.50 18.94 7.73
CA SER A 192 9.74 19.08 6.49
C SER A 192 8.24 18.98 6.72
N LEU A 193 7.43 19.65 5.91
CA LEU A 193 5.98 19.42 5.87
C LEU A 193 5.66 18.02 5.31
N GLN A 194 6.36 17.67 4.23
CA GLN A 194 6.18 16.40 3.52
C GLN A 194 7.53 15.82 3.15
N SER A 195 7.70 14.52 3.39
CA SER A 195 8.88 13.77 2.97
C SER A 195 8.47 12.48 2.29
N LEU A 196 9.16 12.11 1.22
CA LEU A 196 8.97 10.84 0.52
C LEU A 196 10.33 10.20 0.24
N ALA A 197 10.50 8.93 0.57
CA ALA A 197 11.63 8.13 0.12
C ALA A 197 11.16 7.05 -0.87
N LEU A 198 11.81 6.97 -2.03
CA LEU A 198 11.56 6.00 -3.09
C LEU A 198 12.79 5.09 -3.21
N LEU A 199 12.67 3.81 -2.83
CA LEU A 199 13.80 2.88 -2.85
C LEU A 199 13.61 1.81 -3.94
N GLY A 200 14.25 2.02 -5.08
CA GLY A 200 14.23 1.17 -6.28
C GLY A 200 15.15 -0.04 -6.25
N SER A 201 15.41 -0.63 -5.08
CA SER A 201 16.39 -1.71 -4.93
C SER A 201 15.85 -2.98 -4.29
N CYS A 202 16.55 -4.09 -4.51
CA CYS A 202 16.32 -5.35 -3.80
C CYS A 202 16.52 -5.12 -2.29
N TYR A 203 15.87 -5.90 -1.42
CA TYR A 203 16.05 -5.83 0.04
C TYR A 203 15.66 -4.48 0.70
N SER A 204 15.22 -3.49 -0.09
CA SER A 204 14.95 -2.11 0.35
C SER A 204 13.86 -1.98 1.41
N GLY A 205 12.95 -2.95 1.52
CA GLY A 205 11.92 -2.99 2.55
C GLY A 205 12.44 -3.07 3.98
N GLY A 206 13.72 -3.39 4.20
CA GLY A 206 14.34 -3.39 5.52
C GLY A 206 14.43 -2.01 6.18
N VAL A 207 14.46 -0.91 5.39
CA VAL A 207 14.50 0.47 5.90
C VAL A 207 13.35 0.81 6.86
N LEU A 208 12.24 0.08 6.74
CA LEU A 208 11.02 0.33 7.49
C LEU A 208 11.01 -0.41 8.85
N PHE A 209 11.84 -1.46 9.02
CA PHE A 209 11.74 -2.41 10.13
C PHE A 209 13.13 -2.90 10.60
N PRO A 210 13.89 -2.11 11.39
CA PRO A 210 15.19 -2.54 11.90
C PRO A 210 15.11 -3.62 13.00
N TYR A 211 13.92 -3.97 13.50
CA TYR A 211 13.67 -5.06 14.45
C TYR A 211 12.37 -5.81 14.09
N ARG A 212 12.21 -7.05 14.61
CA ARG A 212 11.15 -8.06 14.37
C ARG A 212 9.67 -7.61 14.52
N SER A 213 9.26 -6.43 14.07
CA SER A 213 7.85 -6.09 13.92
C SER A 213 7.39 -6.46 12.51
N SER A 214 6.74 -7.63 12.41
CA SER A 214 6.03 -8.11 11.22
C SER A 214 4.69 -7.39 11.00
N ASN A 215 4.57 -6.13 11.45
CA ASN A 215 3.36 -5.32 11.27
C ASN A 215 3.44 -4.69 9.89
N TYR A 216 2.97 -5.46 8.90
CA TYR A 216 2.82 -4.99 7.53
C TYR A 216 1.60 -4.07 7.48
N ASP A 217 1.83 -2.77 7.47
CA ASP A 217 0.79 -1.83 7.10
C ASP A 217 0.79 -1.70 5.57
N THR A 218 -0.05 -2.50 4.90
CA THR A 218 -0.37 -2.30 3.48
C THR A 218 -1.48 -1.28 3.30
N THR A 219 -2.03 -0.73 4.39
CA THR A 219 -3.01 0.33 4.34
C THR A 219 -2.29 1.66 4.31
N TYR A 220 -2.60 2.44 3.26
CA TYR A 220 -2.10 3.79 3.14
C TYR A 220 -2.68 4.62 4.29
N SER A 221 -1.80 5.31 5.01
CA SER A 221 -2.27 6.37 5.87
C SER A 221 -2.68 7.57 5.03
N LEU A 222 -3.96 7.93 5.13
CA LEU A 222 -4.47 9.22 4.65
C LEU A 222 -3.95 10.39 5.51
N ARG A 223 -3.08 10.14 6.50
CA ARG A 223 -2.49 11.18 7.33
C ARG A 223 -1.26 11.79 6.64
N PRO A 224 -0.99 13.09 6.86
CA PRO A 224 0.21 13.74 6.39
C PRO A 224 1.42 13.27 7.19
N GLY A 225 2.55 13.22 6.52
CA GLY A 225 3.78 12.82 7.17
C GLY A 225 4.87 12.48 6.18
N ALA A 226 5.88 11.83 6.71
CA ALA A 226 6.99 11.30 5.95
C ALA A 226 6.70 9.85 5.57
N HIS A 227 6.88 9.50 4.30
CA HIS A 227 6.52 8.19 3.75
C HIS A 227 7.72 7.54 3.07
N VAL A 228 7.79 6.22 3.09
CA VAL A 228 8.71 5.45 2.23
C VAL A 228 7.90 4.57 1.31
N VAL A 229 8.37 4.37 0.08
CA VAL A 229 7.91 3.35 -0.86
C VAL A 229 9.14 2.58 -1.32
N ALA A 230 9.19 1.29 -1.01
CA ALA A 230 10.29 0.40 -1.39
C ALA A 230 9.85 -0.58 -2.47
N ALA A 231 10.70 -0.83 -3.46
CA ALA A 231 10.42 -1.69 -4.61
C ALA A 231 10.34 -3.19 -4.26
N ALA A 232 10.92 -3.59 -3.12
CA ALA A 232 10.98 -4.98 -2.70
C ALA A 232 10.92 -5.14 -1.16
N ARG A 233 10.64 -6.37 -0.70
CA ARG A 233 10.83 -6.77 0.71
C ARG A 233 12.30 -6.83 1.10
N LYS A 234 12.56 -6.95 2.41
CA LYS A 234 13.89 -7.22 2.98
C LYS A 234 14.56 -8.50 2.51
N ASP A 235 13.83 -9.41 1.87
CA ASP A 235 14.26 -10.72 1.38
C ASP A 235 13.85 -10.98 -0.09
N GLU A 236 13.45 -9.94 -0.82
CA GLU A 236 12.98 -10.05 -2.21
C GLU A 236 13.82 -9.21 -3.18
N LEU A 237 13.85 -9.65 -4.44
CA LEU A 237 14.46 -8.94 -5.54
C LEU A 237 13.49 -7.94 -6.18
N ALA A 238 13.98 -6.76 -6.55
CA ALA A 238 13.23 -5.77 -7.29
C ALA A 238 13.10 -6.15 -8.79
N ILE A 239 12.06 -5.63 -9.46
CA ILE A 239 11.71 -5.98 -10.84
C ILE A 239 12.25 -4.90 -11.79
N SER A 240 12.73 -5.32 -12.96
CA SER A 240 13.15 -4.45 -14.06
C SER A 240 12.62 -4.96 -15.40
N TYR A 241 12.55 -4.08 -16.40
CA TYR A 241 12.11 -4.50 -17.74
C TYR A 241 13.20 -5.32 -18.45
N PRO A 242 12.83 -6.41 -19.15
CA PRO A 242 13.76 -7.28 -19.87
C PRO A 242 14.64 -6.59 -20.92
N ASP A 243 14.11 -5.56 -21.57
CA ASP A 243 14.80 -4.77 -22.60
C ASP A 243 15.77 -3.73 -22.02
N GLY A 244 15.85 -3.62 -20.69
CA GLY A 244 16.68 -2.65 -20.01
C GLY A 244 16.25 -1.20 -20.22
N ARG A 245 15.02 -0.94 -20.71
CA ARG A 245 14.55 0.42 -20.99
C ARG A 245 14.47 1.31 -19.75
N ALA A 246 14.20 0.70 -18.59
CA ALA A 246 13.99 1.35 -17.30
C ALA A 246 13.93 0.27 -16.19
N THR A 247 14.02 0.66 -14.92
CA THR A 247 13.48 -0.20 -13.85
C THR A 247 11.96 -0.14 -13.88
N PHE A 248 11.31 -1.22 -13.46
CA PHE A 248 9.85 -1.21 -13.40
C PHE A 248 9.35 -0.19 -12.36
N PHE A 249 10.10 -0.03 -11.27
CA PHE A 249 9.69 0.78 -10.12
C PHE A 249 9.55 2.27 -10.46
N PHE A 250 10.60 2.91 -10.97
CA PHE A 250 10.57 4.34 -11.26
C PHE A 250 9.72 4.67 -12.49
N ASP A 251 9.78 3.84 -13.54
CA ASP A 251 8.92 4.00 -14.72
C ASP A 251 7.43 3.95 -14.34
N SER A 252 7.05 3.00 -13.48
CA SER A 252 5.65 2.87 -13.05
C SER A 252 5.20 4.04 -12.18
N ILE A 253 6.04 4.57 -11.29
CA ILE A 253 5.73 5.79 -10.51
C ILE A 253 5.49 6.97 -11.44
N ILE A 254 6.42 7.22 -12.36
CA ILE A 254 6.36 8.34 -13.29
C ILE A 254 5.12 8.21 -14.19
N SER A 255 4.87 7.01 -14.72
CA SER A 255 3.70 6.70 -15.55
C SER A 255 2.39 6.89 -14.77
N ALA A 256 2.30 6.36 -13.54
CA ALA A 256 1.11 6.47 -12.72
C ALA A 256 0.76 7.93 -12.38
N VAL A 257 1.76 8.79 -12.16
CA VAL A 257 1.52 10.23 -11.98
C VAL A 257 1.04 10.88 -13.28
N ARG A 258 1.73 10.64 -14.39
CA ARG A 258 1.43 11.26 -15.69
C ARG A 258 0.09 10.81 -16.27
N GLN A 259 -0.34 9.58 -15.97
CA GLN A 259 -1.54 8.93 -16.52
C GLN A 259 -2.65 8.72 -15.47
N SER A 260 -2.58 9.42 -14.33
CA SER A 260 -3.55 9.20 -13.25
C SER A 260 -4.99 9.41 -13.71
N LYS A 261 -5.84 8.44 -13.37
CA LYS A 261 -7.29 8.50 -13.61
C LYS A 261 -8.07 9.13 -12.45
N GLN A 262 -7.39 9.46 -11.35
CA GLN A 262 -7.99 10.07 -10.16
C GLN A 262 -7.29 11.38 -9.78
N PRO A 263 -7.18 12.37 -10.68
CA PRO A 263 -6.64 13.68 -10.32
C PRO A 263 -7.56 14.39 -9.31
N GLU A 264 -6.96 14.99 -8.28
CA GLU A 264 -7.62 15.99 -7.44
C GLU A 264 -7.40 17.37 -8.08
N TYR A 265 -8.50 18.02 -8.46
CA TYR A 265 -8.48 19.34 -9.08
C TYR A 265 -8.60 20.44 -8.05
N THR A 266 -7.82 21.51 -8.23
CA THR A 266 -8.00 22.76 -7.50
C THR A 266 -8.77 23.77 -8.36
N PHE A 267 -9.64 24.56 -7.74
CA PHE A 267 -10.44 25.57 -8.42
C PHE A 267 -10.05 26.95 -7.91
N SER A 268 -9.97 27.94 -8.81
CA SER A 268 -9.92 29.35 -8.42
C SER A 268 -11.08 30.10 -9.05
N PHE A 269 -11.62 31.06 -8.32
CA PHE A 269 -12.62 31.99 -8.85
C PHE A 269 -11.91 33.23 -9.38
N ASP A 270 -12.10 33.53 -10.66
CA ASP A 270 -11.76 34.84 -11.21
C ASP A 270 -12.93 35.78 -10.96
N THR A 271 -12.77 36.65 -9.96
CA THR A 271 -13.77 37.64 -9.54
C THR A 271 -13.93 38.79 -10.53
N THR A 272 -13.04 38.93 -11.52
CA THR A 272 -13.15 39.96 -12.55
C THR A 272 -13.92 39.48 -13.77
N ALA A 273 -13.96 38.17 -14.01
CA ALA A 273 -14.64 37.55 -15.12
C ALA A 273 -15.90 36.73 -14.73
N ASP A 274 -16.21 36.60 -13.44
CA ASP A 274 -17.25 35.71 -12.91
C ASP A 274 -17.11 34.26 -13.43
N THR A 275 -15.86 33.80 -13.57
CA THR A 275 -15.55 32.45 -14.08
C THR A 275 -14.86 31.58 -13.04
N VAL A 276 -15.28 30.32 -12.96
CA VAL A 276 -14.53 29.27 -12.27
C VAL A 276 -13.43 28.80 -13.21
N VAL A 277 -12.17 29.02 -12.81
CA VAL A 277 -11.01 28.51 -13.53
C VAL A 277 -10.57 27.21 -12.84
N LEU A 278 -10.53 26.13 -13.62
CA LEU A 278 -10.04 24.84 -13.18
C LEU A 278 -8.50 24.89 -13.19
N ASN A 279 -7.93 25.29 -12.06
CA ASN A 279 -6.50 25.51 -11.94
C ASN A 279 -5.82 24.21 -11.54
N ASN A 280 -5.34 23.47 -12.53
CA ASN A 280 -4.36 22.39 -12.34
C ASN A 280 -4.84 21.20 -11.48
N ALA A 281 -4.10 20.10 -11.57
CA ALA A 281 -4.39 18.87 -10.84
C ALA A 281 -3.18 18.37 -10.06
N ILE A 282 -3.46 17.62 -8.99
CA ILE A 282 -2.48 16.81 -8.26
C ILE A 282 -2.91 15.34 -8.24
N VAL A 283 -1.95 14.44 -8.00
CA VAL A 283 -2.19 13.03 -7.67
C VAL A 283 -1.59 12.76 -6.30
N ARG A 284 -2.30 12.04 -5.44
CA ARG A 284 -1.76 11.66 -4.12
C ARG A 284 -0.95 10.37 -4.24
N LEU A 285 0.06 10.23 -3.38
CA LEU A 285 0.93 9.04 -3.35
C LEU A 285 0.14 7.73 -3.27
N GLY A 286 -0.98 7.70 -2.54
CA GLY A 286 -1.85 6.53 -2.45
C GLY A 286 -2.39 6.08 -3.82
N ASP A 287 -2.82 7.02 -4.67
CA ASP A 287 -3.35 6.71 -6.00
C ASP A 287 -2.25 6.20 -6.94
N VAL A 288 -1.05 6.79 -6.83
CA VAL A 288 0.16 6.36 -7.56
C VAL A 288 0.51 4.91 -7.18
N VAL A 289 0.59 4.63 -5.89
CA VAL A 289 0.88 3.30 -5.35
C VAL A 289 -0.15 2.28 -5.81
N ASN A 290 -1.44 2.60 -5.72
CA ASN A 290 -2.51 1.70 -6.14
C ASN A 290 -2.39 1.36 -7.62
N ALA A 291 -2.15 2.36 -8.48
CA ALA A 291 -1.94 2.12 -9.90
C ALA A 291 -0.73 1.22 -10.20
N ILE A 292 0.36 1.34 -9.43
CA ILE A 292 1.54 0.47 -9.58
C ILE A 292 1.23 -0.95 -9.09
N ASN A 293 0.53 -1.10 -7.97
CA ASN A 293 0.11 -2.42 -7.47
C ASN A 293 -0.80 -3.13 -8.47
N ASP A 294 -1.76 -2.41 -9.09
CA ASP A 294 -2.60 -2.94 -10.17
C ASP A 294 -1.76 -3.38 -11.38
N ALA A 295 -0.74 -2.61 -11.74
CA ALA A 295 0.17 -2.94 -12.84
C ALA A 295 1.03 -4.18 -12.53
N LEU A 296 1.54 -4.28 -11.30
CA LEU A 296 2.29 -5.44 -10.80
C LEU A 296 1.43 -6.69 -10.77
N GLU A 297 0.19 -6.58 -10.29
CA GLU A 297 -0.78 -7.67 -10.26
C GLU A 297 -1.03 -8.20 -11.67
N LYS A 298 -1.19 -7.31 -12.66
CA LYS A 298 -1.35 -7.69 -14.08
C LYS A 298 -0.10 -8.35 -14.66
N LEU A 299 1.09 -7.85 -14.34
CA LEU A 299 2.36 -8.38 -14.87
C LEU A 299 2.73 -9.74 -14.29
N GLN A 300 2.34 -10.01 -13.05
CA GLN A 300 2.78 -11.19 -12.32
C GLN A 300 1.67 -12.20 -12.09
N GLY A 301 0.42 -11.83 -12.36
CA GLY A 301 -0.76 -12.67 -12.16
C GLY A 301 -1.01 -13.00 -10.69
N GLN A 302 -0.55 -12.19 -9.73
CA GLN A 302 -0.65 -12.44 -8.28
C GLN A 302 -1.22 -11.19 -7.57
N PRO A 303 -2.32 -11.27 -6.80
CA PRO A 303 -2.85 -10.12 -6.07
C PRO A 303 -2.05 -9.90 -4.78
N TYR A 304 -1.02 -9.06 -4.84
CA TYR A 304 -0.36 -8.52 -3.64
C TYR A 304 0.35 -7.20 -3.94
N PRO A 305 0.24 -6.18 -3.08
CA PRO A 305 1.10 -5.01 -3.19
C PRO A 305 2.55 -5.39 -2.86
N ARG A 306 3.43 -5.37 -3.87
CA ARG A 306 4.87 -5.63 -3.67
C ARG A 306 5.62 -4.42 -3.15
N LEU A 307 5.06 -3.23 -3.33
CA LEU A 307 5.65 -2.03 -2.75
C LEU A 307 5.53 -2.09 -1.22
N ARG A 308 6.60 -1.75 -0.50
CA ARG A 308 6.59 -1.64 0.96
C ARG A 308 6.45 -0.19 1.35
N ILE A 309 5.45 0.10 2.17
CA ILE A 309 5.08 1.46 2.54
C ILE A 309 5.00 1.55 4.04
N ALA A 310 5.52 2.63 4.61
CA ALA A 310 5.26 2.97 6.00
C ALA A 310 5.34 4.48 6.22
N GLU A 311 4.74 4.91 7.32
CA GLU A 311 4.97 6.22 7.91
C GLU A 311 6.35 6.24 8.61
N MET A 312 7.18 7.23 8.30
CA MET A 312 8.43 7.50 9.02
C MET A 312 8.21 8.38 10.25
N ALA A 313 7.25 9.31 10.20
CA ALA A 313 6.86 10.17 11.31
C ALA A 313 5.42 10.72 11.09
N PRO A 314 4.54 10.69 12.12
CA PRO A 314 3.19 11.23 12.03
C PRO A 314 3.18 12.77 12.20
N ASN A 315 2.46 13.49 11.34
CA ASN A 315 2.06 14.88 11.60
C ASN A 315 0.53 14.96 11.75
N LYS A 316 0.05 15.66 12.79
CA LYS A 316 -1.37 15.63 13.22
C LYS A 316 -2.31 16.58 12.43
N ASN A 317 -1.82 17.41 11.49
CA ASN A 317 -2.54 18.62 11.07
C ASN A 317 -2.97 18.77 9.59
N PHE A 318 -3.05 17.73 8.76
CA PHE A 318 -3.47 17.88 7.34
C PHE A 318 -4.22 16.65 6.79
N GLU A 319 -4.76 16.74 5.58
CA GLU A 319 -5.38 15.63 4.83
C GLU A 319 -4.47 15.16 3.66
N GLY A 320 -3.97 13.92 3.76
CA GLY A 320 -3.28 13.14 2.71
C GLY A 320 -1.75 13.27 2.63
N ALA A 321 -1.09 12.15 2.27
CA ALA A 321 0.35 12.02 2.07
C ALA A 321 0.93 12.93 0.96
N PHE A 322 2.22 12.76 0.68
CA PHE A 322 2.95 13.39 -0.42
C PHE A 322 2.13 13.37 -1.73
N PHE A 323 2.19 14.44 -2.51
CA PHE A 323 1.47 14.56 -3.77
C PHE A 323 2.39 14.95 -4.92
N PHE A 324 1.89 14.71 -6.13
CA PHE A 324 2.57 15.01 -7.37
C PHE A 324 1.72 15.96 -8.21
N LEU A 325 2.38 16.90 -8.88
CA LEU A 325 1.80 17.83 -9.83
C LEU A 325 1.49 17.11 -11.15
N ILE A 326 0.31 17.37 -11.70
CA ILE A 326 -0.05 16.96 -13.06
C ILE A 326 0.02 18.18 -13.97
N ASN A 327 0.79 18.06 -15.05
CA ASN A 327 0.85 19.06 -16.12
C ASN A 327 -0.21 18.73 -17.18
N GLN A 328 -1.48 18.63 -16.78
CA GLN A 328 -2.60 18.57 -17.70
C GLN A 328 -3.46 19.79 -17.42
N ALA A 329 -3.40 20.77 -18.32
CA ALA A 329 -4.34 21.86 -18.32
C ALA A 329 -5.53 21.43 -19.18
N PRO A 330 -6.66 21.00 -18.62
CA PRO A 330 -7.91 21.24 -19.32
C PRO A 330 -8.13 22.75 -19.26
N THR A 331 -7.77 23.47 -20.33
CA THR A 331 -8.34 24.79 -20.57
C THR A 331 -9.84 24.55 -20.79
N ILE A 332 -10.64 24.53 -19.72
CA ILE A 332 -12.09 24.52 -19.87
C ILE A 332 -12.47 25.92 -20.31
N ALA A 333 -12.57 26.10 -21.62
CA ALA A 333 -13.22 27.25 -22.20
C ALA A 333 -14.68 27.30 -21.70
N ARG A 334 -15.00 28.33 -20.90
CA ARG A 334 -16.35 28.79 -20.50
C ARG A 334 -17.33 27.70 -20.03
N VAL A 335 -17.40 27.47 -18.71
CA VAL A 335 -18.59 26.88 -18.06
C VAL A 335 -19.79 27.85 -18.03
N ALA A 336 -19.59 29.11 -18.40
CA ALA A 336 -20.62 30.16 -18.35
C ALA A 336 -21.89 29.84 -19.17
N ASN A 337 -21.81 29.06 -20.24
CA ASN A 337 -22.97 28.86 -21.14
C ASN A 337 -23.85 27.64 -20.83
N GLN A 338 -23.47 26.73 -19.92
CA GLN A 338 -24.29 25.55 -19.61
C GLN A 338 -25.09 25.67 -18.30
N LEU A 339 -24.73 26.58 -17.41
CA LEU A 339 -25.53 26.87 -16.21
C LEU A 339 -26.74 27.77 -16.52
N ASP A 340 -26.65 28.61 -17.55
CA ASP A 340 -27.72 29.55 -17.92
C ASP A 340 -28.87 28.87 -18.70
N THR A 341 -28.56 27.81 -19.46
CA THR A 341 -29.57 27.03 -20.21
C THR A 341 -30.27 25.95 -19.38
N ALA A 342 -29.70 25.55 -18.23
CA ALA A 342 -30.28 24.50 -17.38
C ALA A 342 -31.31 25.03 -16.37
N HIS A 343 -31.20 26.29 -15.95
CA HIS A 343 -32.08 26.88 -14.94
C HIS A 343 -32.39 28.34 -15.28
N GLY A 344 -33.55 28.56 -15.90
CA GLY A 344 -33.96 29.84 -16.44
C GLY A 344 -33.68 31.05 -15.55
N GLY A 345 -32.80 31.92 -16.04
CA GLY A 345 -32.74 33.35 -15.73
C GLY A 345 -32.45 33.68 -14.28
N PHE A 346 -31.17 33.66 -13.89
CA PHE A 346 -30.70 34.26 -12.65
C PHE A 346 -30.71 35.80 -12.79
N ARG A 347 -31.84 36.44 -12.48
CA ARG A 347 -31.90 37.92 -12.39
C ARG A 347 -31.33 38.39 -11.05
N SER A 348 -30.23 39.14 -11.18
CA SER A 348 -29.66 40.09 -10.21
C SER A 348 -30.68 40.71 -9.27
N GLY A 349 -30.40 40.65 -7.97
CA GLY A 349 -31.23 41.27 -6.95
C GLY A 349 -30.50 41.52 -5.64
N TYR A 350 -29.39 42.25 -5.64
CA TYR A 350 -28.95 43.00 -4.45
C TYR A 350 -28.09 44.22 -4.85
N ARG A 351 -28.72 45.39 -4.94
CA ARG A 351 -28.05 46.70 -4.91
C ARG A 351 -27.86 47.09 -3.44
N GLY A 352 -26.67 46.83 -2.90
CA GLY A 352 -26.22 47.34 -1.60
C GLY A 352 -24.97 48.19 -1.78
N ARG A 353 -25.09 49.48 -1.47
CA ARG A 353 -24.10 50.54 -1.68
C ARG A 353 -22.80 50.24 -0.93
N ALA A 354 -21.67 50.21 -1.62
CA ALA A 354 -20.35 50.21 -1.01
C ALA A 354 -20.12 51.53 -0.28
N ASN A 355 -19.66 51.46 0.97
CA ASN A 355 -18.95 52.55 1.63
C ASN A 355 -17.75 51.97 2.39
N GLY A 356 -16.55 52.39 1.97
CA GLY A 356 -15.38 52.61 2.82
C GLY A 356 -14.73 51.42 3.52
N ASN A 357 -13.54 51.04 3.04
CA ASN A 357 -12.41 50.52 3.83
C ASN A 357 -12.74 49.50 4.92
N SER A 358 -13.00 48.24 4.55
CA SER A 358 -12.64 47.01 5.30
C SER A 358 -13.44 45.82 4.75
N ALA A 359 -12.86 45.03 3.84
CA ALA A 359 -13.53 43.78 3.40
C ALA A 359 -12.55 42.71 2.88
N GLY A 360 -11.45 42.46 3.60
CA GLY A 360 -10.65 41.25 3.41
C GLY A 360 -11.13 40.03 4.23
N GLY A 361 -12.12 40.21 5.11
CA GLY A 361 -12.42 39.22 6.17
C GLY A 361 -13.86 38.73 6.29
N ALA A 362 -14.83 39.30 5.56
CA ALA A 362 -16.25 39.03 5.82
C ALA A 362 -17.01 38.31 4.69
N PHE A 363 -16.53 38.33 3.44
CA PHE A 363 -17.20 37.63 2.33
C PHE A 363 -16.81 36.15 2.23
N GLY A 364 -15.60 35.78 2.67
CA GLY A 364 -15.13 34.38 2.71
C GLY A 364 -15.79 33.51 3.79
N LYS A 365 -16.54 34.11 4.73
CA LYS A 365 -17.27 33.37 5.77
C LYS A 365 -18.68 32.93 5.35
N TYR A 366 -19.21 33.40 4.22
CA TYR A 366 -20.61 33.19 3.83
C TYR A 366 -20.83 32.30 2.58
N LEU A 367 -19.81 31.59 2.09
CA LEU A 367 -19.97 30.59 1.02
C LEU A 367 -19.73 29.14 1.47
N LYS A 368 -19.57 28.92 2.79
CA LYS A 368 -19.57 27.57 3.37
C LYS A 368 -20.99 27.01 3.59
N SER A 369 -22.05 27.79 3.36
CA SER A 369 -23.42 27.38 3.69
C SER A 369 -24.44 27.32 2.56
N ASP A 370 -24.19 27.81 1.34
CA ASP A 370 -25.24 27.84 0.29
C ASP A 370 -24.73 27.56 -1.13
N LEU A 371 -23.95 26.50 -1.31
CA LEU A 371 -24.05 25.76 -2.56
C LEU A 371 -25.13 24.71 -2.36
N ASP A 372 -26.29 24.91 -2.99
CA ASP A 372 -27.37 23.96 -2.88
C ASP A 372 -26.95 22.57 -3.38
N SER A 373 -27.62 21.53 -2.88
CA SER A 373 -27.33 20.14 -3.22
C SER A 373 -27.42 19.85 -4.73
N ARG A 374 -28.11 20.71 -5.49
CA ARG A 374 -28.24 20.61 -6.96
C ARG A 374 -26.99 21.11 -7.67
N SER A 375 -26.38 22.19 -7.20
CA SER A 375 -25.13 22.75 -7.72
C SER A 375 -23.96 21.78 -7.53
N MET A 376 -23.89 21.13 -6.37
CA MET A 376 -22.90 20.08 -6.11
C MET A 376 -23.12 18.84 -6.98
N ALA A 377 -24.37 18.42 -7.19
CA ALA A 377 -24.69 17.30 -8.08
C ALA A 377 -24.38 17.61 -9.56
N ALA A 378 -24.58 18.85 -10.00
CA ALA A 378 -24.24 19.30 -11.35
C ALA A 378 -22.72 19.34 -11.59
N ILE A 379 -21.95 19.79 -10.60
CA ILE A 379 -20.48 19.75 -10.63
C ILE A 379 -19.99 18.29 -10.70
N GLU A 380 -20.55 17.39 -9.88
CA GLU A 380 -20.15 15.97 -9.85
C GLU A 380 -20.55 15.20 -11.14
N LYS A 381 -21.68 15.59 -11.75
CA LYS A 381 -22.11 15.06 -13.04
C LYS A 381 -21.19 15.53 -14.18
N THR A 382 -20.86 16.82 -14.20
CA THR A 382 -19.93 17.41 -15.20
C THR A 382 -18.53 16.81 -15.06
N ARG A 383 -18.08 16.58 -13.81
CA ARG A 383 -16.86 15.83 -13.46
C ARG A 383 -16.86 14.43 -14.05
N SER A 384 -17.96 13.69 -13.89
CA SER A 384 -18.11 12.31 -14.39
C SER A 384 -18.13 12.22 -15.92
N GLU A 385 -18.69 13.23 -16.59
CA GLU A 385 -18.78 13.29 -18.06
C GLU A 385 -17.43 13.67 -18.71
N LEU A 386 -16.66 14.59 -18.10
CA LEU A 386 -15.32 14.97 -18.54
C LEU A 386 -14.28 13.85 -18.35
N VAL A 387 -14.37 13.08 -17.26
CA VAL A 387 -13.50 11.91 -17.02
C VAL A 387 -13.74 10.80 -18.06
N ARG A 388 -14.97 10.64 -18.55
CA ARG A 388 -15.32 9.65 -19.58
C ARG A 388 -14.82 10.03 -20.98
N SER A 389 -14.72 11.32 -21.30
CA SER A 389 -14.27 11.78 -22.63
C SER A 389 -12.74 11.87 -22.78
N ALA A 390 -12.00 11.92 -21.68
CA ALA A 390 -10.53 11.95 -21.66
C ALA A 390 -9.85 10.55 -21.69
N ILE A 391 -10.63 9.47 -21.87
CA ILE A 391 -10.10 8.10 -21.93
C ILE A 391 -9.38 7.90 -23.28
N VAL A 392 -8.08 8.17 -23.30
CA VAL A 392 -7.18 7.63 -24.33
C VAL A 392 -7.10 6.11 -24.09
N LYS A 393 -7.41 5.32 -25.12
CA LYS A 393 -7.24 3.87 -25.07
C LYS A 393 -5.77 3.54 -24.73
N PRO A 394 -5.51 2.64 -23.76
CA PRO A 394 -4.16 2.26 -23.41
C PRO A 394 -3.43 1.68 -24.62
N ALA A 395 -2.16 2.04 -24.80
CA ALA A 395 -1.24 1.23 -25.58
C ALA A 395 -1.11 -0.13 -24.89
N SER A 396 -1.18 -1.21 -25.66
CA SER A 396 -0.94 -2.56 -25.15
C SER A 396 0.49 -2.66 -24.62
N ILE A 397 0.61 -3.09 -23.36
CA ILE A 397 1.89 -3.51 -22.81
C ILE A 397 2.06 -4.97 -23.23
N ASP A 398 2.83 -5.18 -24.30
CA ASP A 398 3.20 -6.53 -24.74
C ASP A 398 4.21 -7.11 -23.73
N GLY A 399 3.67 -7.79 -22.72
CA GLY A 399 4.43 -8.44 -21.66
C GLY A 399 4.99 -9.78 -22.12
N ASN A 400 6.23 -9.80 -22.61
CA ASN A 400 7.04 -11.00 -22.64
C ASN A 400 8.21 -10.86 -21.65
N THR A 401 8.28 -11.78 -20.69
CA THR A 401 9.34 -11.85 -19.68
C THR A 401 10.56 -12.57 -20.25
N GLY A 402 11.56 -11.81 -20.68
CA GLY A 402 12.88 -12.33 -21.06
C GLY A 402 13.88 -12.19 -19.90
N SER A 403 14.48 -13.30 -19.46
CA SER A 403 15.70 -13.24 -18.65
C SER A 403 16.89 -12.88 -19.56
N SER A 404 17.73 -11.92 -19.16
CA SER A 404 18.95 -11.50 -19.88
C SER A 404 20.12 -12.49 -19.80
N ILE A 405 19.86 -13.78 -19.54
CA ILE A 405 20.88 -14.82 -19.39
C ILE A 405 20.78 -15.83 -20.54
N LYS A 406 21.52 -15.60 -21.62
CA LYS A 406 21.69 -16.59 -22.70
C LYS A 406 22.54 -17.77 -22.18
N GLY A 407 22.01 -19.00 -22.28
CA GLY A 407 22.71 -20.25 -21.94
C GLY A 407 22.26 -20.96 -20.65
N LYS A 408 21.25 -20.44 -19.94
CA LYS A 408 20.48 -21.19 -18.94
C LYS A 408 19.10 -21.47 -19.52
N PRO A 409 18.42 -22.59 -19.17
CA PRO A 409 17.11 -22.89 -19.73
C PRO A 409 16.24 -21.65 -19.59
N ALA A 410 15.58 -21.26 -20.69
CA ALA A 410 14.53 -20.27 -20.66
C ALA A 410 13.69 -20.58 -19.42
N ILE A 411 13.51 -19.59 -18.54
CA ILE A 411 12.50 -19.72 -17.50
C ILE A 411 11.19 -19.73 -18.27
N VAL A 412 10.81 -20.93 -18.72
CA VAL A 412 9.43 -21.29 -19.02
C VAL A 412 8.73 -20.93 -17.73
N ILE A 413 7.95 -19.85 -17.83
CA ILE A 413 6.94 -19.52 -16.85
C ILE A 413 6.11 -20.79 -16.72
N PHE A 414 6.37 -21.58 -15.69
CA PHE A 414 5.31 -22.40 -15.14
C PHE A 414 4.18 -21.41 -14.90
N ASN A 415 3.02 -21.61 -15.53
CA ASN A 415 1.80 -20.90 -15.15
C ASN A 415 1.75 -20.92 -13.63
N VAL A 416 2.00 -19.77 -13.01
CA VAL A 416 1.86 -19.62 -11.57
C VAL A 416 0.37 -19.43 -11.36
N PRO A 417 -0.31 -20.31 -10.61
CA PRO A 417 -1.72 -20.12 -10.27
C PRO A 417 -1.86 -18.75 -9.63
N GLU A 418 -2.83 -17.96 -10.07
CA GLU A 418 -3.03 -16.61 -9.56
C GLU A 418 -3.24 -16.66 -8.04
N THR A 419 -2.34 -16.07 -7.23
CA THR A 419 -2.34 -16.28 -5.77
C THR A 419 -3.58 -15.66 -5.13
N TYR A 420 -4.64 -16.46 -5.07
CA TYR A 420 -5.90 -16.18 -4.39
C TYR A 420 -6.82 -15.21 -5.13
N ARG A 421 -7.06 -15.47 -6.42
CA ARG A 421 -8.17 -14.84 -7.18
C ARG A 421 -9.54 -15.01 -6.52
N ILE A 422 -9.68 -16.06 -5.73
CA ILE A 422 -10.93 -16.43 -5.11
C ILE A 422 -10.93 -15.83 -3.71
N ARG A 423 -11.57 -14.67 -3.60
CA ARG A 423 -11.72 -13.93 -2.35
C ARG A 423 -13.12 -14.08 -1.80
N GLY A 424 -13.23 -13.99 -0.49
CA GLY A 424 -14.51 -14.02 0.21
C GLY A 424 -14.50 -13.16 1.44
N VAL A 425 -15.67 -12.87 1.96
CA VAL A 425 -15.83 -12.18 3.25
C VAL A 425 -16.48 -13.10 4.26
N ASP A 426 -16.31 -12.80 5.54
CA ASP A 426 -17.12 -13.41 6.59
C ASP A 426 -17.91 -12.35 7.36
N LEU A 427 -19.17 -12.67 7.67
CA LEU A 427 -20.16 -11.70 8.15
C LEU A 427 -21.04 -12.28 9.26
N SER A 428 -21.41 -11.42 10.20
CA SER A 428 -22.38 -11.66 11.26
C SER A 428 -23.40 -10.51 11.34
N GLN A 429 -24.36 -10.60 12.27
CA GLN A 429 -25.26 -9.48 12.57
C GLN A 429 -24.53 -8.16 12.85
N ASP A 430 -23.29 -8.20 13.34
CA ASP A 430 -22.53 -7.02 13.71
C ASP A 430 -22.20 -6.15 12.50
N ASN A 431 -22.12 -6.71 11.28
CA ASN A 431 -21.87 -5.94 10.07
C ASN A 431 -23.09 -5.10 9.62
N GLY A 432 -24.27 -5.35 10.18
CA GLY A 432 -25.47 -4.52 9.99
C GLY A 432 -26.15 -4.69 8.64
N LYS A 433 -26.23 -3.63 7.81
CA LYS A 433 -26.80 -3.73 6.47
C LYS A 433 -25.68 -3.89 5.45
N VAL A 434 -25.75 -4.96 4.65
CA VAL A 434 -24.76 -5.31 3.62
C VAL A 434 -25.44 -5.39 2.26
N ASP A 435 -24.86 -4.75 1.24
CA ASP A 435 -25.26 -4.90 -0.16
C ASP A 435 -24.42 -5.99 -0.84
N PHE A 436 -24.96 -7.20 -0.89
CA PHE A 436 -24.29 -8.37 -1.45
C PHE A 436 -24.01 -8.28 -2.95
N ARG A 437 -24.79 -7.47 -3.71
CA ARG A 437 -24.49 -7.24 -5.13
C ARG A 437 -23.23 -6.42 -5.28
N LYS A 438 -23.07 -5.38 -4.45
CA LYS A 438 -21.83 -4.60 -4.47
C LYS A 438 -20.62 -5.42 -4.03
N LEU A 439 -20.77 -6.34 -3.08
CA LEU A 439 -19.70 -7.29 -2.77
C LEU A 439 -19.34 -8.13 -4.01
N ARG A 440 -20.33 -8.69 -4.70
CA ARG A 440 -20.12 -9.45 -5.93
C ARG A 440 -19.45 -8.63 -7.03
N ASP A 441 -19.87 -7.39 -7.23
CA ASP A 441 -19.32 -6.47 -8.23
C ASP A 441 -17.88 -6.04 -7.91
N ASN A 442 -17.42 -6.25 -6.67
CA ASN A 442 -16.04 -6.01 -6.21
C ASN A 442 -15.26 -7.32 -6.02
N ASP A 443 -15.50 -8.29 -6.92
CA ASP A 443 -14.76 -9.56 -7.02
C ASP A 443 -14.79 -10.46 -5.77
N ILE A 444 -15.82 -10.30 -4.92
CA ILE A 444 -16.10 -11.28 -3.86
C ILE A 444 -16.80 -12.49 -4.49
N ARG A 445 -16.25 -13.68 -4.25
CA ARG A 445 -16.72 -14.95 -4.83
C ARG A 445 -17.54 -15.76 -3.83
N PHE A 446 -17.17 -15.71 -2.55
CA PHE A 446 -17.86 -16.42 -1.49
C PHE A 446 -18.10 -15.56 -0.26
N VAL A 447 -19.04 -16.01 0.59
CA VAL A 447 -19.29 -15.44 1.90
C VAL A 447 -19.50 -16.54 2.93
N TYR A 448 -18.81 -16.45 4.07
CA TYR A 448 -19.12 -17.24 5.25
C TYR A 448 -20.01 -16.43 6.20
N LEU A 449 -21.09 -17.03 6.68
CA LEU A 449 -22.08 -16.36 7.52
C LEU A 449 -22.13 -16.99 8.90
N HIS A 450 -22.09 -16.17 9.94
CA HIS A 450 -22.32 -16.64 11.30
C HIS A 450 -23.73 -17.24 11.34
N ALA A 451 -23.85 -18.49 11.79
CA ALA A 451 -25.13 -19.16 11.89
C ALA A 451 -25.52 -19.41 13.34
N THR A 452 -24.65 -20.08 14.08
CA THR A 452 -24.94 -20.59 15.42
C THR A 452 -23.74 -20.49 16.33
N GLN A 453 -23.99 -20.36 17.62
CA GLN A 453 -22.97 -20.42 18.66
C GLN A 453 -23.43 -21.35 19.78
N GLY A 454 -22.62 -22.35 20.09
CA GLY A 454 -22.93 -23.32 21.13
C GLY A 454 -24.30 -24.00 20.97
N ALA A 455 -24.92 -24.35 22.09
CA ALA A 455 -26.14 -25.17 22.12
C ALA A 455 -27.46 -24.42 21.81
N GLY A 456 -27.45 -23.10 21.56
CA GLY A 456 -28.72 -22.40 21.33
C GLY A 456 -28.66 -20.95 20.87
N LEU A 457 -27.48 -20.34 20.68
CA LEU A 457 -27.42 -19.01 20.08
C LEU A 457 -27.48 -19.12 18.56
N VAL A 458 -28.27 -18.24 17.95
CA VAL A 458 -28.49 -18.15 16.51
C VAL A 458 -28.25 -16.71 16.09
N ASP A 459 -27.45 -16.51 15.04
CA ASP A 459 -27.25 -15.19 14.47
C ASP A 459 -28.54 -14.71 13.78
N PRO A 460 -29.15 -13.59 14.21
CA PRO A 460 -30.41 -13.11 13.63
C PRO A 460 -30.31 -12.73 12.15
N ALA A 461 -29.12 -12.38 11.66
CA ALA A 461 -28.90 -11.99 10.27
C ALA A 461 -28.72 -13.20 9.34
N PHE A 462 -28.39 -14.39 9.86
CA PHE A 462 -28.02 -15.56 9.06
C PHE A 462 -28.99 -15.87 7.91
N ARG A 463 -30.27 -16.05 8.21
CA ARG A 463 -31.29 -16.40 7.20
C ARG A 463 -31.39 -15.34 6.10
N SER A 464 -31.46 -14.07 6.51
CA SER A 464 -31.57 -12.93 5.60
C SER A 464 -30.33 -12.75 4.75
N TYR A 465 -29.14 -12.86 5.34
CA TYR A 465 -27.87 -12.75 4.62
C TYR A 465 -27.67 -13.90 3.64
N ARG A 466 -28.02 -15.13 4.02
CA ARG A 466 -27.95 -16.29 3.14
C ARG A 466 -28.79 -16.10 1.89
N GLU A 467 -30.04 -15.66 2.05
CA GLU A 467 -30.94 -15.39 0.92
C GLU A 467 -30.42 -14.28 0.01
N GLN A 468 -29.91 -13.19 0.59
CA GLN A 468 -29.40 -12.05 -0.17
C GLN A 468 -28.10 -12.38 -0.91
N ALA A 469 -27.18 -13.11 -0.27
CA ALA A 469 -25.94 -13.59 -0.87
C ALA A 469 -26.22 -14.53 -2.05
N ALA A 470 -27.14 -15.49 -1.88
CA ALA A 470 -27.55 -16.39 -2.94
C ALA A 470 -28.16 -15.63 -4.13
N LYS A 471 -29.05 -14.66 -3.87
CA LYS A 471 -29.63 -13.80 -4.91
C LYS A 471 -28.59 -12.93 -5.64
N ALA A 472 -27.46 -12.63 -5.01
CA ALA A 472 -26.34 -11.90 -5.60
C ALA A 472 -25.35 -12.80 -6.36
N GLY A 473 -25.56 -14.13 -6.38
CA GLY A 473 -24.65 -15.06 -7.05
C GLY A 473 -23.35 -15.32 -6.29
N LEU A 474 -23.34 -15.10 -4.98
CA LEU A 474 -22.23 -15.45 -4.09
C LEU A 474 -22.39 -16.90 -3.60
N LEU A 475 -21.28 -17.62 -3.49
CA LEU A 475 -21.26 -18.93 -2.84
C LEU A 475 -21.31 -18.75 -1.32
N THR A 476 -22.23 -19.44 -0.66
CA THR A 476 -22.49 -19.23 0.76
C THR A 476 -21.98 -20.40 1.59
N GLY A 477 -21.16 -20.10 2.59
CA GLY A 477 -20.81 -20.98 3.71
C GLY A 477 -21.46 -20.50 4.99
N ALA A 478 -21.58 -21.39 5.97
CA ALA A 478 -22.06 -21.07 7.31
C ALA A 478 -20.99 -21.45 8.33
N TYR A 479 -20.85 -20.68 9.41
CA TYR A 479 -19.95 -21.03 10.51
C TYR A 479 -20.68 -21.16 11.85
N HIS A 480 -20.21 -22.12 12.64
CA HIS A 480 -20.66 -22.39 14.00
C HIS A 480 -19.54 -22.05 14.99
N VAL A 481 -19.79 -21.14 15.93
CA VAL A 481 -18.85 -20.81 17.01
C VAL A 481 -18.90 -21.90 18.08
N PHE A 482 -17.81 -22.63 18.20
CA PHE A 482 -17.71 -23.79 19.08
C PHE A 482 -17.78 -23.38 20.56
N SER A 483 -18.65 -24.04 21.30
CA SER A 483 -18.70 -23.93 22.75
C SER A 483 -17.85 -25.02 23.40
N PHE A 484 -16.81 -24.61 24.10
CA PHE A 484 -15.94 -25.53 24.85
C PHE A 484 -16.67 -26.11 26.07
N CYS A 485 -17.80 -25.54 26.49
CA CYS A 485 -18.45 -25.86 27.76
C CYS A 485 -19.74 -26.67 27.57
N GLN A 486 -20.22 -26.81 26.33
CA GLN A 486 -21.49 -27.47 26.04
C GLN A 486 -21.30 -28.80 25.29
N PRO A 487 -22.19 -29.79 25.51
CA PRO A 487 -22.14 -31.07 24.80
C PRO A 487 -22.20 -30.91 23.28
N VAL A 488 -21.46 -31.75 22.54
CA VAL A 488 -21.45 -31.76 21.07
C VAL A 488 -22.86 -32.04 20.52
N ALA A 489 -23.62 -32.93 21.15
CA ALA A 489 -24.99 -33.26 20.74
C ALA A 489 -25.91 -32.03 20.73
N ASP A 490 -25.82 -31.18 21.74
CA ASP A 490 -26.65 -29.98 21.85
C ASP A 490 -26.21 -28.90 20.86
N GLN A 491 -24.90 -28.74 20.65
CA GLN A 491 -24.37 -27.87 19.60
C GLN A 491 -24.84 -28.32 18.21
N MET A 492 -24.86 -29.63 17.96
CA MET A 492 -25.33 -30.20 16.70
C MET A 492 -26.85 -30.04 16.53
N ALA A 493 -27.64 -30.10 17.61
CA ALA A 493 -29.08 -29.86 17.56
C ALA A 493 -29.38 -28.43 17.09
N ASN A 494 -28.70 -27.43 17.69
CA ASN A 494 -28.80 -26.02 17.27
C ASN A 494 -28.35 -25.84 15.80
N LEU A 495 -27.23 -26.46 15.42
CA LEU A 495 -26.71 -26.41 14.06
C LEU A 495 -27.73 -26.94 13.04
N LYS A 496 -28.33 -28.12 13.29
CA LYS A 496 -29.32 -28.74 12.39
C LYS A 496 -30.59 -27.91 12.22
N GLU A 497 -30.99 -27.17 13.26
CA GLU A 497 -32.15 -26.29 13.21
C GLU A 497 -31.93 -25.07 12.29
N VAL A 498 -30.70 -24.54 12.25
CA VAL A 498 -30.39 -23.28 11.58
C VAL A 498 -29.74 -23.47 10.21
N ILE A 499 -28.86 -24.47 10.05
CA ILE A 499 -28.06 -24.68 8.84
C ILE A 499 -28.69 -25.82 8.01
N PRO A 500 -29.36 -25.50 6.88
CA PRO A 500 -29.80 -26.50 5.92
C PRO A 500 -28.65 -27.34 5.35
N ALA A 501 -28.87 -28.65 5.21
CA ALA A 501 -28.00 -29.55 4.47
C ALA A 501 -28.14 -29.32 2.94
N ASP A 502 -27.54 -28.23 2.47
CA ASP A 502 -27.59 -27.77 1.08
C ASP A 502 -26.34 -28.23 0.31
N PRO A 503 -26.47 -29.13 -0.69
CA PRO A 503 -25.34 -29.61 -1.48
C PRO A 503 -24.61 -28.50 -2.26
N ALA A 504 -25.26 -27.36 -2.52
CA ALA A 504 -24.65 -26.23 -3.22
C ALA A 504 -23.83 -25.31 -2.30
N ALA A 505 -24.07 -25.35 -0.97
CA ALA A 505 -23.37 -24.53 0.00
C ALA A 505 -21.89 -24.93 0.15
N LEU A 506 -21.04 -23.99 0.59
CA LEU A 506 -19.66 -24.32 0.98
C LEU A 506 -19.65 -25.19 2.24
N PRO A 507 -18.55 -25.93 2.51
CA PRO A 507 -18.42 -26.71 3.74
C PRO A 507 -18.64 -25.84 4.99
N VAL A 508 -19.34 -26.38 5.98
CA VAL A 508 -19.59 -25.68 7.26
C VAL A 508 -18.26 -25.45 7.97
N ALA A 509 -18.07 -24.24 8.48
CA ALA A 509 -16.91 -23.88 9.27
C ALA A 509 -17.21 -24.09 10.77
N ILE A 510 -16.23 -24.63 11.50
CA ILE A 510 -16.21 -24.68 12.96
C ILE A 510 -15.22 -23.61 13.41
N ASP A 511 -15.75 -22.56 14.03
CA ASP A 511 -14.96 -21.46 14.57
C ASP A 511 -14.51 -21.81 15.99
N VAL A 512 -13.19 -21.96 16.15
CA VAL A 512 -12.51 -22.33 17.39
C VAL A 512 -11.82 -21.12 17.99
N GLU A 513 -12.62 -20.12 18.38
CA GLU A 513 -12.16 -18.92 19.07
C GLU A 513 -12.74 -18.78 20.49
N TRP A 514 -12.02 -18.07 21.35
CA TRP A 514 -12.51 -17.72 22.69
C TRP A 514 -12.50 -16.21 22.86
N VAL A 515 -13.68 -15.62 23.08
CA VAL A 515 -13.82 -14.18 23.29
C VAL A 515 -12.99 -13.74 24.50
N GLY A 516 -11.92 -12.98 24.24
CA GLY A 516 -11.12 -12.28 25.24
C GLY A 516 -10.06 -13.09 26.00
N ARG A 517 -9.75 -14.35 25.63
CA ARG A 517 -8.65 -15.14 26.24
C ARG A 517 -8.00 -16.13 25.25
N PRO A 518 -6.71 -16.52 25.43
CA PRO A 518 -6.10 -17.59 24.65
C PRO A 518 -6.81 -18.94 24.90
N ALA A 519 -7.08 -19.71 23.84
CA ALA A 519 -7.83 -20.98 23.85
C ALA A 519 -7.30 -22.08 24.79
N LEU A 520 -6.13 -21.91 25.41
CA LEU A 520 -5.45 -22.89 26.27
C LEU A 520 -5.70 -22.69 27.78
N LYS A 521 -6.57 -21.75 28.19
CA LYS A 521 -7.02 -21.61 29.59
C LYS A 521 -8.47 -22.08 29.83
N SER A 522 -9.16 -22.59 28.80
CA SER A 522 -10.59 -22.90 28.85
C SER A 522 -10.91 -24.32 29.34
N GLU A 523 -10.00 -25.27 29.17
CA GLU A 523 -10.17 -26.64 29.69
C GLU A 523 -10.34 -26.65 31.22
N GLU A 524 -9.64 -25.76 31.92
CA GLU A 524 -9.70 -25.62 33.38
C GLU A 524 -11.02 -24.99 33.89
N THR A 525 -11.77 -24.26 33.05
CA THR A 525 -12.90 -23.45 33.54
C THR A 525 -14.26 -24.13 33.39
N CYS A 526 -14.40 -25.09 32.47
CA CYS A 526 -15.71 -25.55 32.03
C CYS A 526 -16.12 -26.96 32.50
N ASN A 527 -15.26 -27.71 33.21
CA ASN A 527 -15.51 -29.10 33.62
C ASN A 527 -16.13 -29.94 32.48
N ALA A 528 -15.74 -29.66 31.24
CA ALA A 528 -16.37 -30.29 30.09
C ALA A 528 -15.94 -31.76 30.02
N PRO A 529 -16.87 -32.69 29.73
CA PRO A 529 -16.54 -34.10 29.71
C PRO A 529 -15.70 -34.44 28.47
N GLY A 530 -14.45 -34.85 28.69
CA GLY A 530 -13.57 -35.42 27.66
C GLY A 530 -12.63 -34.41 26.98
N ASP A 531 -11.65 -34.97 26.27
CA ASP A 531 -10.63 -34.23 25.53
C ASP A 531 -11.25 -33.32 24.47
N ILE A 532 -10.82 -32.06 24.44
CA ILE A 532 -11.27 -31.06 23.47
C ILE A 532 -11.04 -31.49 22.02
N ARG A 533 -9.92 -32.18 21.72
CA ARG A 533 -9.66 -32.68 20.36
C ARG A 533 -10.72 -33.69 19.95
N ALA A 534 -11.02 -34.65 20.83
CA ALA A 534 -12.07 -35.65 20.59
C ALA A 534 -13.43 -34.99 20.32
N ARG A 535 -13.80 -33.96 21.10
CA ARG A 535 -15.07 -33.24 20.90
C ARG A 535 -15.13 -32.46 19.59
N LEU A 536 -14.02 -31.85 19.16
CA LEU A 536 -13.94 -31.20 17.86
C LEU A 536 -14.07 -32.22 16.72
N HIS A 537 -13.48 -33.42 16.86
CA HIS A 537 -13.68 -34.51 15.91
C HIS A 537 -15.12 -35.01 15.89
N ASP A 538 -15.74 -35.22 17.06
CA ASP A 538 -17.12 -35.67 17.17
C ASP A 538 -18.08 -34.69 16.48
N LEU A 539 -17.89 -33.38 16.71
CA LEU A 539 -18.67 -32.34 16.04
C LEU A 539 -18.43 -32.35 14.53
N ALA A 540 -17.17 -32.46 14.11
CA ALA A 540 -16.82 -32.49 12.70
C ALA A 540 -17.42 -33.71 11.96
N ASP A 541 -17.44 -34.87 12.61
CA ASP A 541 -18.01 -36.11 12.07
C ASP A 541 -19.55 -36.07 12.04
N GLU A 542 -20.20 -35.45 13.05
CA GLU A 542 -21.65 -35.16 13.02
C GLU A 542 -22.01 -34.20 11.86
N ILE A 543 -21.22 -33.12 11.69
CA ILE A 543 -21.40 -32.17 10.57
C ILE A 543 -21.21 -32.86 9.23
N GLN A 544 -20.20 -33.71 9.09
CA GLN A 544 -19.98 -34.48 7.87
C GLN A 544 -21.15 -35.42 7.58
N ARG A 545 -21.66 -36.14 8.59
CA ARG A 545 -22.83 -37.02 8.43
C ARG A 545 -24.10 -36.28 8.02
N TYR A 546 -24.30 -35.08 8.55
CA TYR A 546 -25.49 -34.28 8.27
C TYR A 546 -25.42 -33.57 6.92
N THR A 547 -24.27 -32.97 6.57
CA THR A 547 -24.12 -32.14 5.36
C THR A 547 -23.55 -32.89 4.16
N GLY A 548 -22.95 -34.06 4.38
CA GLY A 548 -22.21 -34.81 3.37
C GLY A 548 -20.83 -34.22 3.03
N LYS A 549 -20.39 -33.16 3.73
CA LYS A 549 -19.14 -32.44 3.45
C LYS A 549 -18.23 -32.40 4.68
N LEU A 550 -16.94 -32.58 4.48
CA LEU A 550 -15.93 -32.37 5.52
C LEU A 550 -15.90 -30.89 5.92
N PRO A 551 -16.04 -30.56 7.21
CA PRO A 551 -16.00 -29.18 7.65
C PRO A 551 -14.60 -28.56 7.52
N ILE A 552 -14.56 -27.24 7.62
CA ILE A 552 -13.34 -26.43 7.72
C ILE A 552 -13.18 -25.91 9.16
N PHE A 553 -11.98 -25.95 9.73
CA PHE A 553 -11.71 -25.38 11.04
C PHE A 553 -11.18 -23.96 10.91
N TYR A 554 -11.86 -22.98 11.49
CA TYR A 554 -11.36 -21.62 11.65
C TYR A 554 -10.66 -21.48 13.01
N ALA A 555 -9.44 -20.93 13.01
CA ALA A 555 -8.68 -20.68 14.23
C ALA A 555 -7.54 -19.68 14.05
N ALA A 556 -7.21 -18.97 15.15
CA ALA A 556 -6.00 -18.17 15.23
C ALA A 556 -4.73 -19.05 15.38
N PRO A 557 -3.54 -18.58 14.96
CA PRO A 557 -2.28 -19.31 15.04
C PRO A 557 -1.95 -19.92 16.40
N GLN A 558 -2.36 -19.27 17.50
CA GLN A 558 -2.10 -19.80 18.85
C GLN A 558 -2.95 -21.04 19.15
N ALA A 559 -4.22 -21.04 18.76
CA ALA A 559 -5.12 -22.18 18.92
C ALA A 559 -4.66 -23.34 18.02
N ILE A 560 -4.28 -23.05 16.76
CA ILE A 560 -3.73 -24.06 15.84
C ILE A 560 -2.50 -24.73 16.46
N ARG A 561 -1.55 -23.96 17.02
CA ARG A 561 -0.34 -24.53 17.63
C ARG A 561 -0.60 -25.35 18.89
N GLY A 562 -1.59 -24.95 19.69
CA GLY A 562 -1.89 -25.59 20.96
C GLY A 562 -2.78 -26.83 20.85
N LEU A 563 -3.68 -26.84 19.85
CA LEU A 563 -4.78 -27.79 19.78
C LEU A 563 -4.65 -28.76 18.61
N PHE A 564 -4.17 -28.33 17.45
CA PHE A 564 -4.25 -29.15 16.23
C PHE A 564 -3.00 -30.03 16.11
N ASP A 565 -3.21 -31.32 15.83
CA ASP A 565 -2.15 -32.29 15.52
C ASP A 565 -2.46 -33.01 14.20
N ALA A 566 -1.71 -34.06 13.87
CA ALA A 566 -1.86 -34.79 12.62
C ALA A 566 -3.27 -35.39 12.40
N SER A 567 -4.06 -35.62 13.46
CA SER A 567 -5.45 -36.08 13.32
C SER A 567 -6.35 -35.06 12.62
N PHE A 568 -5.99 -33.77 12.66
CA PHE A 568 -6.72 -32.69 12.01
C PHE A 568 -6.37 -32.52 10.52
N ASP A 569 -5.33 -33.20 10.01
CA ASP A 569 -4.87 -33.05 8.62
C ASP A 569 -5.97 -33.41 7.59
N ARG A 570 -6.95 -34.23 7.96
CA ARG A 570 -8.07 -34.60 7.08
C ARG A 570 -9.07 -33.45 6.83
N TYR A 571 -9.08 -32.42 7.67
CA TYR A 571 -10.00 -31.29 7.56
C TYR A 571 -9.32 -30.08 6.92
N SER A 572 -10.10 -29.27 6.20
CA SER A 572 -9.61 -27.99 5.70
C SER A 572 -9.31 -27.04 6.85
N LEU A 573 -8.35 -26.14 6.67
CA LEU A 573 -7.96 -25.15 7.67
C LEU A 573 -8.25 -23.73 7.17
N TRP A 574 -8.96 -22.94 7.95
CA TRP A 574 -9.14 -21.51 7.77
C TRP A 574 -8.35 -20.77 8.86
N ILE A 575 -7.29 -20.08 8.47
CA ILE A 575 -6.42 -19.42 9.43
C ILE A 575 -6.74 -17.93 9.58
N ALA A 576 -6.91 -17.48 10.83
CA ALA A 576 -7.08 -16.07 11.16
C ALA A 576 -5.74 -15.43 11.50
N SER A 577 -5.12 -14.74 10.54
CA SER A 577 -3.83 -14.10 10.80
C SER A 577 -3.62 -12.89 9.92
N TYR A 578 -3.50 -11.72 10.53
CA TYR A 578 -3.20 -10.49 9.79
C TYR A 578 -1.71 -10.38 9.40
N SER A 579 -0.96 -11.49 9.51
CA SER A 579 0.43 -11.63 9.10
C SER A 579 0.62 -12.94 8.32
N ALA A 580 0.96 -12.83 7.03
CA ALA A 580 1.19 -13.97 6.14
C ALA A 580 2.26 -14.93 6.67
N ASP A 581 3.31 -14.40 7.29
CA ASP A 581 4.39 -15.21 7.87
C ASP A 581 3.93 -15.99 9.08
N VAL A 582 3.08 -15.39 9.91
CA VAL A 582 2.48 -16.08 11.05
C VAL A 582 1.51 -17.15 10.56
N ALA A 583 0.73 -16.86 9.51
CA ALA A 583 -0.15 -17.83 8.88
C ALA A 583 0.62 -19.06 8.36
N ASN A 584 1.69 -18.83 7.61
CA ASN A 584 2.52 -19.88 7.03
C ASN A 584 3.33 -20.68 8.07
N LYS A 585 3.57 -20.11 9.26
CA LYS A 585 4.31 -20.75 10.37
C LYS A 585 3.40 -21.22 11.51
N ALA A 586 2.08 -21.13 11.36
CA ALA A 586 1.12 -21.47 12.41
C ALA A 586 0.94 -22.97 12.57
N VAL A 587 1.10 -23.73 11.49
CA VAL A 587 0.91 -25.18 11.48
C VAL A 587 2.07 -25.84 12.25
N PRO A 588 1.80 -26.66 13.29
CA PRO A 588 2.85 -27.36 14.05
C PRO A 588 3.73 -28.23 13.16
N SER A 589 4.99 -28.42 13.56
CA SER A 589 5.94 -29.28 12.83
C SER A 589 5.50 -30.75 12.68
N ARG A 590 4.48 -31.18 13.43
CA ARG A 590 3.88 -32.52 13.37
C ARG A 590 2.61 -32.60 12.50
N SER A 591 2.10 -31.49 11.97
CA SER A 591 0.98 -31.45 11.04
C SER A 591 1.48 -31.02 9.66
N SER A 592 1.01 -31.71 8.62
CA SER A 592 1.31 -31.33 7.22
C SER A 592 0.20 -30.51 6.59
N ASN A 593 -0.80 -30.07 7.38
CA ASN A 593 -2.01 -29.44 6.89
C ASN A 593 -1.75 -28.00 6.44
N PRO A 594 -1.72 -27.69 5.13
CA PRO A 594 -1.69 -26.30 4.68
C PRO A 594 -3.02 -25.62 4.99
N TRP A 595 -3.02 -24.29 5.11
CA TRP A 595 -4.27 -23.55 5.17
C TRP A 595 -5.00 -23.62 3.81
N THR A 596 -6.32 -23.74 3.87
CA THR A 596 -7.27 -23.72 2.73
C THR A 596 -7.83 -22.32 2.52
N LEU A 597 -8.21 -21.66 3.61
CA LEU A 597 -8.64 -20.26 3.64
C LEU A 597 -7.72 -19.45 4.56
N TRP A 598 -7.57 -18.18 4.26
CA TRP A 598 -6.79 -17.25 5.08
C TRP A 598 -7.57 -15.94 5.27
N GLN A 599 -7.96 -15.64 6.51
CA GLN A 599 -8.46 -14.32 6.90
C GLN A 599 -7.27 -13.41 7.17
N PHE A 600 -7.08 -12.42 6.30
CA PHE A 600 -5.86 -11.60 6.30
C PHE A 600 -6.09 -10.16 6.77
N THR A 601 -7.35 -9.74 6.93
CA THR A 601 -7.68 -8.44 7.52
C THR A 601 -9.12 -8.43 8.05
N ASP A 602 -9.34 -7.66 9.12
CA ASP A 602 -10.64 -7.31 9.71
C ASP A 602 -11.13 -5.89 9.35
N ARG A 603 -10.44 -5.25 8.39
CA ARG A 603 -10.61 -3.82 8.08
C ARG A 603 -10.98 -3.53 6.63
N ALA A 604 -11.37 -4.54 5.86
CA ALA A 604 -11.74 -4.32 4.48
C ALA A 604 -13.03 -3.47 4.40
N GLN A 605 -13.03 -2.45 3.55
CA GLN A 605 -14.18 -1.57 3.36
C GLN A 605 -14.64 -1.66 1.91
N PHE A 606 -15.89 -2.08 1.71
CA PHE A 606 -16.50 -2.18 0.39
C PHE A 606 -17.64 -1.17 0.23
N PRO A 607 -17.91 -0.70 -1.00
CA PRO A 607 -19.18 -0.06 -1.30
C PRO A 607 -20.34 -0.97 -0.86
N GLY A 608 -21.25 -0.46 -0.02
CA GLY A 608 -22.40 -1.25 0.43
C GLY A 608 -22.23 -1.95 1.78
N THR A 609 -21.08 -1.84 2.43
CA THR A 609 -20.92 -2.19 3.85
C THR A 609 -20.85 -0.91 4.69
N LYS A 610 -21.54 -0.86 5.83
CA LYS A 610 -21.47 0.30 6.74
C LYS A 610 -20.29 0.23 7.71
N LYS A 611 -19.88 -0.98 8.06
CA LYS A 611 -18.72 -1.27 8.90
C LYS A 611 -17.66 -1.99 8.04
N PRO A 612 -16.40 -1.96 8.49
CA PRO A 612 -15.39 -2.85 7.94
C PRO A 612 -15.84 -4.32 8.05
N VAL A 613 -15.33 -5.15 7.15
CA VAL A 613 -15.60 -6.58 7.05
C VAL A 613 -14.30 -7.36 7.02
N ASP A 614 -14.41 -8.62 7.43
CA ASP A 614 -13.29 -9.55 7.42
C ASP A 614 -13.12 -10.10 6.00
N LEU A 615 -11.87 -10.10 5.51
CA LEU A 615 -11.54 -10.46 4.13
C LEU A 615 -10.61 -11.67 4.08
N ASN A 616 -10.98 -12.59 3.19
CA ASN A 616 -10.45 -13.93 3.09
C ASN A 616 -9.94 -14.26 1.69
N ALA A 617 -8.90 -15.09 1.66
CA ALA A 617 -8.29 -15.64 0.46
C ALA A 617 -8.39 -17.17 0.45
N PHE A 618 -8.79 -17.76 -0.68
CA PHE A 618 -8.69 -19.21 -0.91
C PHE A 618 -7.35 -19.57 -1.56
N PHE A 619 -6.68 -20.61 -1.07
CA PHE A 619 -5.28 -20.94 -1.41
C PHE A 619 -5.02 -21.24 -2.90
N GLY A 620 -6.05 -21.66 -3.65
CA GLY A 620 -5.90 -22.36 -4.92
C GLY A 620 -6.62 -21.74 -6.11
N ASN A 621 -6.61 -22.47 -7.23
CA ASN A 621 -7.32 -22.15 -8.46
C ASN A 621 -8.77 -22.68 -8.45
N GLU A 622 -9.50 -22.47 -9.54
CA GLU A 622 -10.93 -22.81 -9.59
C GLU A 622 -11.23 -24.31 -9.51
N ALA A 623 -10.36 -25.17 -10.02
CA ALA A 623 -10.51 -26.62 -9.87
C ALA A 623 -10.33 -27.05 -8.41
N GLN A 624 -9.37 -26.44 -7.70
CA GLN A 624 -9.15 -26.67 -6.28
C GLN A 624 -10.30 -26.11 -5.43
N PHE A 625 -10.87 -24.98 -5.85
CA PHE A 625 -12.01 -24.38 -5.18
C PHE A 625 -13.28 -25.22 -5.36
N GLU A 626 -13.49 -25.82 -6.53
CA GLU A 626 -14.57 -26.79 -6.70
C GLU A 626 -14.35 -28.06 -5.90
N ALA A 627 -13.13 -28.59 -5.82
CA ALA A 627 -12.82 -29.69 -4.93
C ALA A 627 -13.10 -29.34 -3.44
N PHE A 628 -12.82 -28.10 -3.03
CA PHE A 628 -13.19 -27.59 -1.72
C PHE A 628 -14.72 -27.49 -1.55
N ARG A 629 -15.44 -26.96 -2.55
CA ARG A 629 -16.91 -26.87 -2.53
C ARG A 629 -17.58 -28.24 -2.46
N GLU A 630 -17.02 -29.26 -3.10
CA GLU A 630 -17.49 -30.63 -2.99
C GLU A 630 -17.33 -31.21 -1.58
N GLY A 631 -16.33 -30.74 -0.82
CA GLY A 631 -16.14 -31.11 0.59
C GLY A 631 -15.78 -32.58 0.82
N ARG A 632 -15.27 -33.30 -0.20
CA ARG A 632 -14.96 -34.73 -0.10
C ARG A 632 -13.63 -35.03 0.61
N SER A 633 -12.68 -34.10 0.54
CA SER A 633 -11.34 -34.23 1.13
C SER A 633 -10.75 -32.84 1.42
N ASN A 634 -9.65 -32.79 2.18
CA ASN A 634 -8.85 -31.57 2.33
C ASN A 634 -8.16 -31.21 1.01
N ALA A 635 -8.76 -30.27 0.27
CA ALA A 635 -8.30 -29.84 -1.05
C ALA A 635 -6.89 -29.24 -1.02
N ALA A 636 -6.54 -28.51 0.05
CA ALA A 636 -5.23 -27.89 0.20
C ALA A 636 -4.14 -28.95 0.43
N LEU A 637 -4.38 -29.93 1.31
CA LEU A 637 -3.46 -31.05 1.51
C LEU A 637 -3.35 -31.95 0.28
N ALA A 638 -4.43 -32.16 -0.47
CA ALA A 638 -4.37 -32.89 -1.73
C ALA A 638 -3.48 -32.17 -2.77
N ALA A 639 -3.53 -30.84 -2.81
CA ALA A 639 -2.70 -30.02 -3.69
C ALA A 639 -1.20 -30.08 -3.36
N THR A 640 -0.80 -30.33 -2.11
CA THR A 640 0.62 -30.47 -1.77
C THR A 640 1.22 -31.82 -2.21
N ARG A 641 0.38 -32.85 -2.35
CA ARG A 641 0.78 -34.22 -2.70
C ARG A 641 0.92 -34.47 -4.21
N THR A 642 0.44 -33.56 -5.05
CA THR A 642 0.39 -33.71 -6.52
C THR A 642 1.61 -33.11 -7.25
N ARG A 643 2.68 -32.70 -6.54
CA ARG A 643 3.94 -32.33 -7.20
C ARG A 643 4.61 -33.56 -7.82
N PRO A 644 5.03 -33.53 -9.10
CA PRO A 644 5.68 -34.68 -9.72
C PRO A 644 6.98 -35.00 -8.96
N ARG A 645 7.18 -36.29 -8.65
CA ARG A 645 8.50 -36.79 -8.28
C ARG A 645 9.44 -36.47 -9.45
N ARG A 646 10.52 -35.76 -9.14
CA ARG A 646 11.55 -35.31 -10.08
C ARG A 646 12.09 -36.44 -10.93
#